data_AF-A0A5J5FZS9-F1
#
_entry.id   AF-A0A5J5FZS9-F1
#
_cell.length_a   1.000
_cell.length_b   1.000
_cell.length_c   1.000
_cell.angle_alpha   90.00
_cell.angle_beta   90.00
_cell.angle_gamma   90.00
#
_symmetry.space_group_name_H-M   'P 1'
#
loop_
_entity.id
_entity.type
_entity.pdbx_description
1 polymer ?
#
loop_
_entity_poly.entity_id
_entity_poly.type
_entity_poly.pdbx_seq_one_letter_code
_entity_poly.pdbx_strand_id
1 'polypeptide(L)'
;MQISRRKILRWILPSAFLIKLSTSSKTIAAEQPNSNKIKKNQAPTPKDIKHIENIPTLNNINELDAKTIQQSFSKMYPENTIGASINLLKYALFGSQPINSNTISPWEKNEEVKFGEIRIFENQPIIHIGNKTKTKEKPDNNWRHCSSLANGYITLEQLGGRPIRGFDNSEYIDKFHSLALLGICNELRLGAGVYETKKSHIFTCPVTIRGIGSNFTQTDQYGTSAIYDKRGRKSNGYLLTFDNGKQATIGIRLDGFQVYGNRSDENQGVMIKASGWAIYVENLMIRNFGKQGLSFEHVNDGTYTGLQILACGGYIDNTPYYAIDMDPSGLTSWINLSSFTRLHVEHCRYAIKLAGWMLTFIGCHIETGNWNSTDNFSPMINIGPVARPIIFVGCHFISPDWEKYLSSTKNNSEDILSKIPGMIDTTYPKEKIWVINEYETKIKFQGCNFTVSVGRARFINLPWISIDLIDCHSTSGSMYKHLSPFTLGARSIVTGNTIIISKVSNNKSIYSNYVNDIFCSAIHQNSSYGIFHGNNIICIGYTGKSLAAITSTNPDDCIYHSNKIIGYTHEMLKTIGGQIFNGLRIRSSEKTIDIATNSLLTSSNKFCVRTNQGYQTSHLVYDASQPESFTLRPSIDNGAAYIGNSSITWTSVYVKSGVITTADERIKKDITKINDIEMKVARELKNFLSKFKYNSTSGMSNQEMNKIHFGISAQNVVNAFNKFGLNAMDYGIVVYDSWENIPPELDDEGEIITPEIKAGNKYSIRYDELFCFIISSI
;
A
#
# COMPACT_ATOMS: atom_id res chain seq x y z
N MET A 1 31.83 -15.51 -25.07
CA MET A 1 31.29 -15.06 -26.38
C MET A 1 30.88 -13.59 -26.24
N GLN A 2 30.92 -12.79 -27.31
CA GLN A 2 31.17 -11.34 -27.25
C GLN A 2 30.09 -10.52 -28.01
N ILE A 3 30.10 -9.18 -27.85
CA ILE A 3 29.38 -8.14 -28.67
C ILE A 3 27.87 -7.95 -28.29
N SER A 4 27.30 -6.74 -28.10
CA SER A 4 27.85 -5.38 -27.84
C SER A 4 26.80 -4.41 -27.25
N ARG A 5 27.23 -3.23 -26.79
CA ARG A 5 26.40 -2.05 -26.39
C ARG A 5 26.19 -1.09 -27.59
N ARG A 6 25.05 -0.37 -27.68
CA ARG A 6 24.96 1.12 -27.70
C ARG A 6 23.60 1.73 -28.13
N LYS A 7 23.31 2.93 -27.56
CA LYS A 7 22.38 4.03 -27.96
C LYS A 7 20.85 3.84 -27.75
N ILE A 8 20.02 4.88 -27.56
CA ILE A 8 20.04 6.11 -26.69
C ILE A 8 18.71 6.90 -26.87
N LEU A 9 18.11 7.37 -25.75
CA LEU A 9 17.12 8.46 -25.49
C LEU A 9 16.11 9.05 -26.53
N ARG A 10 14.98 9.53 -25.95
CA ARG A 10 13.90 10.42 -26.50
C ARG A 10 12.97 9.71 -27.51
N TRP A 11 11.74 10.15 -27.80
CA TRP A 11 10.95 11.35 -27.43
C TRP A 11 9.96 11.01 -26.26
N ILE A 12 9.12 11.87 -25.65
CA ILE A 12 8.67 13.27 -25.81
C ILE A 12 7.39 13.51 -26.68
N LEU A 13 6.34 14.05 -26.03
CA LEU A 13 5.10 14.67 -26.57
C LEU A 13 5.32 16.19 -26.82
N PRO A 14 4.39 16.98 -27.44
CA PRO A 14 3.11 16.68 -28.10
C PRO A 14 2.92 17.35 -29.50
N SER A 15 1.81 17.05 -30.20
CA SER A 15 1.16 17.90 -31.22
C SER A 15 -0.31 17.40 -31.35
N ALA A 16 -1.38 18.17 -31.15
CA ALA A 16 -1.80 19.44 -31.76
C ALA A 16 -2.10 19.33 -33.27
N PHE A 17 -3.40 19.31 -33.64
CA PHE A 17 -4.08 19.85 -34.84
C PHE A 17 -5.48 19.17 -34.91
N LEU A 18 -6.63 19.84 -34.74
CA LEU A 18 -7.30 20.80 -35.64
C LEU A 18 -7.43 20.30 -37.09
N ILE A 19 -8.58 19.74 -37.45
CA ILE A 19 -9.00 19.58 -38.86
C ILE A 19 -10.41 20.16 -39.04
N LYS A 20 -10.51 21.06 -40.02
CA LYS A 20 -11.78 21.61 -40.54
C LYS A 20 -12.55 20.54 -41.31
N LEU A 21 -13.86 20.50 -41.13
CA LEU A 21 -14.77 19.89 -42.10
C LEU A 21 -14.72 20.65 -43.43
N SER A 22 -14.56 19.93 -44.54
CA SER A 22 -14.96 20.42 -45.86
C SER A 22 -15.56 19.27 -46.67
N THR A 23 -16.58 19.61 -47.45
CA THR A 23 -17.51 18.70 -48.12
C THR A 23 -16.97 18.15 -49.44
N SER A 24 -17.30 16.90 -49.78
CA SER A 24 -18.16 16.57 -50.95
C SER A 24 -18.18 15.07 -51.25
N SER A 25 -19.13 14.65 -52.09
CA SER A 25 -19.52 13.26 -52.35
C SER A 25 -18.98 12.70 -53.67
N LYS A 26 -18.76 11.38 -53.74
CA LYS A 26 -19.32 10.48 -54.78
C LYS A 26 -18.93 9.00 -54.62
N THR A 27 -19.98 8.19 -54.54
CA THR A 27 -20.22 6.82 -55.06
C THR A 27 -19.11 6.08 -55.83
N ILE A 28 -18.89 4.78 -55.53
CA ILE A 28 -19.12 3.58 -56.38
C ILE A 28 -18.56 2.28 -55.73
N ALA A 29 -19.24 1.14 -56.00
CA ALA A 29 -18.90 -0.30 -55.95
C ALA A 29 -17.47 -0.79 -55.55
N ALA A 30 -17.22 -2.05 -55.12
CA ALA A 30 -18.02 -3.19 -54.63
C ALA A 30 -17.04 -4.29 -54.10
N GLU A 31 -17.52 -5.53 -53.95
CA GLU A 31 -16.75 -6.79 -53.78
C GLU A 31 -16.15 -7.09 -52.37
N GLN A 32 -16.89 -7.93 -51.63
CA GLN A 32 -16.31 -8.99 -50.80
C GLN A 32 -15.88 -10.16 -51.72
N PRO A 33 -14.95 -11.02 -51.27
CA PRO A 33 -15.44 -12.34 -50.85
C PRO A 33 -14.70 -12.98 -49.66
N ASN A 34 -15.50 -13.63 -48.78
CA ASN A 34 -15.31 -14.97 -48.20
C ASN A 34 -14.00 -15.35 -47.45
N SER A 35 -13.99 -16.32 -46.51
CA SER A 35 -14.95 -16.87 -45.54
C SER A 35 -14.27 -18.11 -44.92
N ASN A 36 -14.41 -18.39 -43.63
CA ASN A 36 -14.71 -19.77 -43.17
C ASN A 36 -15.01 -19.91 -41.67
N LYS A 37 -16.23 -20.37 -41.39
CA LYS A 37 -16.63 -21.37 -40.37
C LYS A 37 -16.25 -21.15 -38.90
N ILE A 38 -17.29 -20.96 -38.07
CA ILE A 38 -17.87 -22.00 -37.19
C ILE A 38 -19.40 -21.80 -37.13
N LYS A 39 -20.18 -22.89 -37.07
CA LYS A 39 -21.67 -22.92 -36.96
C LYS A 39 -22.05 -23.42 -35.54
N LYS A 40 -22.81 -22.65 -34.77
CA LYS A 40 -24.29 -22.68 -34.56
C LYS A 40 -24.83 -23.82 -33.66
N ASN A 41 -25.39 -23.40 -32.51
CA ASN A 41 -26.64 -23.82 -31.85
C ASN A 41 -26.85 -22.88 -30.65
N GLN A 42 -28.04 -22.48 -30.19
CA GLN A 42 -29.36 -22.29 -30.80
C GLN A 42 -30.14 -21.37 -29.82
N ALA A 43 -30.96 -20.42 -30.29
CA ALA A 43 -31.75 -19.53 -29.41
C ALA A 43 -33.25 -19.66 -29.71
N PRO A 44 -34.15 -19.64 -28.71
CA PRO A 44 -35.58 -19.89 -28.92
C PRO A 44 -36.34 -18.68 -29.47
N THR A 45 -37.30 -18.94 -30.36
CA THR A 45 -38.25 -17.95 -30.88
C THR A 45 -39.58 -17.98 -30.11
N PRO A 46 -40.26 -16.85 -29.87
CA PRO A 46 -41.53 -16.84 -29.15
C PRO A 46 -42.71 -17.23 -30.06
N LYS A 47 -43.53 -18.17 -29.59
CA LYS A 47 -44.94 -18.31 -29.95
C LYS A 47 -45.74 -18.63 -28.68
N ASP A 48 -47.02 -18.30 -28.72
CA ASP A 48 -48.07 -18.69 -27.77
C ASP A 48 -48.12 -17.96 -26.41
N ILE A 49 -48.45 -16.67 -26.47
CA ILE A 49 -49.50 -16.12 -25.59
C ILE A 49 -50.56 -15.45 -26.47
N LYS A 50 -51.76 -16.06 -26.51
CA LYS A 50 -52.99 -15.44 -27.03
C LYS A 50 -53.71 -14.68 -25.91
N HIS A 51 -54.65 -13.82 -26.30
CA HIS A 51 -55.46 -12.94 -25.45
C HIS A 51 -54.70 -11.75 -24.83
N ILE A 52 -54.78 -10.59 -25.48
CA ILE A 52 -55.78 -9.56 -25.19
C ILE A 52 -56.19 -8.94 -26.53
N GLU A 53 -57.43 -9.18 -26.96
CA GLU A 53 -58.08 -8.41 -28.02
C GLU A 53 -58.90 -7.28 -27.38
N ASN A 54 -59.23 -6.26 -28.18
CA ASN A 54 -60.03 -5.07 -27.84
C ASN A 54 -59.32 -3.96 -27.03
N ILE A 55 -58.48 -3.18 -27.73
CA ILE A 55 -58.39 -1.72 -27.51
C ILE A 55 -58.64 -1.05 -28.87
N PRO A 56 -59.52 -0.03 -28.99
CA PRO A 56 -59.90 0.52 -30.29
C PRO A 56 -58.77 1.29 -30.98
N THR A 57 -58.77 1.27 -32.31
CA THR A 57 -58.03 2.27 -33.11
C THR A 57 -58.64 3.65 -32.90
N LEU A 58 -58.06 4.42 -31.99
CA LEU A 58 -58.43 5.81 -31.69
C LEU A 58 -57.94 6.80 -32.78
N ASN A 59 -58.40 6.58 -34.00
CA ASN A 59 -58.56 7.69 -34.94
C ASN A 59 -59.82 8.46 -34.49
N ASN A 60 -59.67 9.78 -34.29
CA ASN A 60 -60.64 10.71 -33.70
C ASN A 60 -60.70 10.74 -32.15
N ILE A 61 -59.68 11.35 -31.54
CA ILE A 61 -59.93 12.33 -30.47
C ILE A 61 -59.22 13.62 -30.85
N ASN A 62 -59.98 14.58 -31.39
CA ASN A 62 -59.70 15.98 -31.14
C ASN A 62 -60.16 16.30 -29.71
N GLU A 63 -59.46 17.19 -29.01
CA GLU A 63 -59.76 17.62 -27.63
C GLU A 63 -59.65 16.52 -26.55
N LEU A 64 -58.42 16.24 -26.13
CA LEU A 64 -58.19 15.80 -24.74
C LEU A 64 -58.11 17.06 -23.86
N ASP A 65 -59.21 17.34 -23.14
CA ASP A 65 -59.36 18.50 -22.26
C ASP A 65 -58.27 18.55 -21.17
N ALA A 66 -57.76 19.75 -20.88
CA ALA A 66 -56.64 20.00 -19.98
C ALA A 66 -56.87 19.47 -18.55
N LYS A 67 -58.14 19.34 -18.14
CA LYS A 67 -58.54 18.73 -16.86
C LYS A 67 -58.07 17.28 -16.69
N THR A 68 -58.03 16.48 -17.75
CA THR A 68 -57.65 15.05 -17.64
C THR A 68 -56.15 14.90 -17.39
N ILE A 69 -55.32 15.74 -18.02
CA ILE A 69 -53.88 15.82 -17.75
C ILE A 69 -53.64 16.32 -16.32
N GLN A 70 -54.40 17.34 -15.89
CA GLN A 70 -54.32 17.88 -14.52
C GLN A 70 -54.69 16.84 -13.45
N GLN A 71 -55.72 16.01 -13.68
CA GLN A 71 -56.11 14.91 -12.78
C GLN A 71 -55.14 13.72 -12.76
N SER A 72 -54.32 13.54 -13.80
CA SER A 72 -53.24 12.54 -13.80
C SER A 72 -52.01 13.05 -13.06
N PHE A 73 -51.68 14.35 -13.16
CA PHE A 73 -50.55 14.96 -12.45
C PHE A 73 -50.82 15.21 -10.96
N SER A 74 -52.04 15.60 -10.58
CA SER A 74 -52.39 15.85 -9.17
C SER A 74 -52.39 14.59 -8.29
N LYS A 75 -52.33 13.40 -8.89
CA LYS A 75 -52.13 12.13 -8.17
C LYS A 75 -50.67 11.84 -7.78
N MET A 76 -49.70 12.59 -8.29
CA MET A 76 -48.27 12.37 -7.97
C MET A 76 -47.67 13.37 -6.98
N TYR A 77 -48.20 14.60 -6.86
CA TYR A 77 -47.68 15.62 -5.94
C TYR A 77 -48.80 16.53 -5.39
N PRO A 78 -48.73 16.96 -4.10
CA PRO A 78 -49.76 17.81 -3.48
C PRO A 78 -49.77 19.25 -4.05
N GLU A 79 -50.96 19.85 -4.09
CA GLU A 79 -51.35 20.92 -5.04
C GLU A 79 -50.65 22.30 -4.90
N ASN A 80 -49.80 22.52 -3.90
CA ASN A 80 -49.32 23.87 -3.55
C ASN A 80 -48.11 24.38 -4.37
N THR A 81 -47.56 23.60 -5.30
CA THR A 81 -46.31 23.96 -6.04
C THR A 81 -46.53 24.51 -7.45
N ILE A 82 -47.72 24.36 -8.04
CA ILE A 82 -47.95 24.64 -9.47
C ILE A 82 -48.11 26.15 -9.75
N GLY A 83 -48.87 26.86 -8.90
CA GLY A 83 -49.12 28.30 -9.07
C GLY A 83 -47.88 29.20 -8.88
N ALA A 84 -46.91 28.76 -8.08
CA ALA A 84 -45.63 29.44 -7.92
C ALA A 84 -44.73 29.26 -9.15
N SER A 85 -44.68 28.04 -9.70
CA SER A 85 -43.78 27.67 -10.80
C SER A 85 -44.01 28.47 -12.10
N ILE A 86 -45.27 28.72 -12.47
CA ILE A 86 -45.61 29.50 -13.69
C ILE A 86 -45.25 30.98 -13.53
N ASN A 87 -45.43 31.54 -12.32
CA ASN A 87 -45.06 32.93 -12.04
C ASN A 87 -43.54 33.11 -11.94
N LEU A 88 -42.81 32.12 -11.40
CA LEU A 88 -41.34 32.11 -11.48
C LEU A 88 -40.84 32.02 -12.92
N LEU A 89 -41.49 31.23 -13.79
CA LEU A 89 -41.11 31.15 -15.21
C LEU A 89 -41.20 32.52 -15.91
N LYS A 90 -42.29 33.27 -15.64
CA LYS A 90 -42.45 34.65 -16.15
C LYS A 90 -41.40 35.61 -15.58
N TYR A 91 -41.10 35.51 -14.28
CA TYR A 91 -40.07 36.32 -13.62
C TYR A 91 -38.65 36.03 -14.13
N ALA A 92 -38.35 34.77 -14.47
CA ALA A 92 -37.03 34.34 -14.94
C ALA A 92 -36.73 34.77 -16.38
N LEU A 93 -37.75 34.99 -17.21
CA LEU A 93 -37.59 35.25 -18.65
C LEU A 93 -37.64 36.74 -19.05
N PHE A 94 -38.27 37.64 -18.27
CA PHE A 94 -38.65 38.98 -18.73
C PHE A 94 -38.48 40.13 -17.70
N GLY A 95 -37.46 40.07 -16.84
CA GLY A 95 -37.37 40.82 -15.57
C GLY A 95 -37.73 42.33 -15.50
N SER A 96 -38.24 42.72 -14.31
CA SER A 96 -38.58 44.07 -13.77
C SER A 96 -39.94 44.64 -14.22
N GLN A 97 -40.71 45.42 -13.43
CA GLN A 97 -40.61 46.05 -12.09
C GLN A 97 -41.96 45.86 -11.32
N PRO A 98 -42.06 46.10 -9.99
CA PRO A 98 -43.35 46.07 -9.29
C PRO A 98 -44.20 47.30 -9.63
N ILE A 99 -45.38 47.08 -10.21
CA ILE A 99 -46.37 48.15 -10.46
C ILE A 99 -47.14 48.42 -9.16
N ASN A 100 -46.99 49.64 -8.65
CA ASN A 100 -47.74 50.13 -7.50
C ASN A 100 -49.21 50.34 -7.90
N SER A 101 -50.16 49.86 -7.09
CA SER A 101 -51.58 49.93 -7.43
C SER A 101 -52.11 51.36 -7.29
N ASN A 102 -52.21 52.09 -8.40
CA ASN A 102 -53.25 53.09 -8.73
C ASN A 102 -52.84 53.95 -9.93
N THR A 103 -53.22 53.55 -11.15
CA THR A 103 -53.75 54.41 -12.24
C THR A 103 -54.04 53.53 -13.46
N ILE A 104 -55.32 53.38 -13.81
CA ILE A 104 -55.73 52.90 -15.14
C ILE A 104 -56.05 54.14 -15.98
N SER A 105 -55.56 54.20 -17.21
CA SER A 105 -56.21 54.98 -18.27
C SER A 105 -56.25 54.15 -19.57
N PRO A 106 -57.28 54.30 -20.43
CA PRO A 106 -57.74 53.18 -21.26
C PRO A 106 -57.67 53.47 -22.77
N TRP A 107 -56.46 53.40 -23.32
CA TRP A 107 -56.18 53.35 -24.77
C TRP A 107 -54.96 52.42 -24.94
N GLU A 108 -54.90 51.45 -25.85
CA GLU A 108 -55.73 51.18 -27.04
C GLU A 108 -56.19 49.71 -27.10
N LYS A 109 -57.39 49.47 -27.63
CA LYS A 109 -57.78 48.14 -28.14
C LYS A 109 -57.37 48.06 -29.60
N ASN A 110 -56.47 47.14 -29.94
CA ASN A 110 -56.53 46.24 -31.11
C ASN A 110 -55.12 45.73 -31.47
N GLU A 111 -54.73 44.59 -30.93
CA GLU A 111 -53.85 43.65 -31.64
C GLU A 111 -54.02 42.24 -31.06
N GLU A 112 -54.48 41.31 -31.89
CA GLU A 112 -54.48 39.88 -31.56
C GLU A 112 -53.03 39.37 -31.59
N VAL A 113 -52.39 39.25 -30.42
CA VAL A 113 -51.13 38.51 -30.32
C VAL A 113 -51.44 37.01 -30.49
N LYS A 114 -51.36 36.53 -31.73
CA LYS A 114 -51.48 35.11 -32.05
C LYS A 114 -50.31 34.34 -31.43
N PHE A 115 -50.62 33.50 -30.44
CA PHE A 115 -49.68 32.52 -29.91
C PHE A 115 -49.37 31.49 -31.00
N GLY A 116 -48.09 31.41 -31.42
CA GLY A 116 -47.62 30.33 -32.28
C GLY A 116 -47.58 29.01 -31.51
N GLU A 117 -48.06 27.94 -32.13
CA GLU A 117 -48.11 26.59 -31.54
C GLU A 117 -46.73 26.12 -31.06
N ILE A 118 -46.64 25.70 -29.78
CA ILE A 118 -45.53 24.87 -29.31
C ILE A 118 -45.86 23.41 -29.65
N ARG A 119 -45.30 22.90 -30.75
CA ARG A 119 -45.38 21.46 -31.08
C ARG A 119 -44.28 20.70 -30.37
N ILE A 120 -44.67 19.90 -29.37
CA ILE A 120 -43.80 18.88 -28.78
C ILE A 120 -43.80 17.69 -29.74
N PHE A 121 -42.64 17.41 -30.34
CA PHE A 121 -42.44 16.17 -31.10
C PHE A 121 -41.91 15.09 -30.16
N GLU A 122 -42.70 14.02 -29.98
CA GLU A 122 -42.18 12.80 -29.39
C GLU A 122 -41.17 12.16 -30.36
N ASN A 123 -40.01 11.77 -29.80
CA ASN A 123 -38.78 11.34 -30.47
C ASN A 123 -37.91 12.48 -31.04
N GLN A 124 -36.71 12.59 -30.44
CA GLN A 124 -35.56 13.44 -30.83
C GLN A 124 -35.28 13.41 -32.35
N PRO A 125 -34.91 14.55 -32.98
CA PRO A 125 -33.48 14.91 -32.98
C PRO A 125 -33.11 16.41 -33.02
N ILE A 126 -31.91 16.70 -32.52
CA ILE A 126 -30.91 17.72 -32.96
C ILE A 126 -31.45 18.88 -33.82
N ILE A 127 -31.53 20.08 -33.22
CA ILE A 127 -31.88 21.31 -33.95
C ILE A 127 -30.66 21.88 -34.67
N HIS A 128 -30.72 21.97 -36.00
CA HIS A 128 -29.73 22.66 -36.83
C HIS A 128 -30.35 23.95 -37.40
N ILE A 129 -30.04 25.13 -36.83
CA ILE A 129 -30.56 26.41 -37.35
C ILE A 129 -29.59 27.00 -38.37
N GLY A 130 -29.97 26.93 -39.65
CA GLY A 130 -29.23 27.58 -40.74
C GLY A 130 -29.55 29.07 -40.85
N ASN A 131 -28.52 29.92 -40.91
CA ASN A 131 -28.68 31.36 -41.18
C ASN A 131 -29.25 31.61 -42.59
N LYS A 132 -30.48 32.14 -42.68
CA LYS A 132 -30.94 32.95 -43.84
C LYS A 132 -32.32 33.63 -43.62
N THR A 133 -32.30 34.85 -43.09
CA THR A 133 -33.33 35.87 -43.39
C THR A 133 -32.70 37.26 -43.28
N LYS A 134 -32.93 38.11 -44.29
CA LYS A 134 -32.61 39.53 -44.24
C LYS A 134 -33.88 40.28 -43.83
N THR A 135 -33.95 40.75 -42.59
CA THR A 135 -34.90 41.79 -42.18
C THR A 135 -34.13 42.92 -41.49
N LYS A 136 -34.46 44.17 -41.85
CA LYS A 136 -33.85 45.38 -41.26
C LYS A 136 -34.65 45.80 -40.03
N GLU A 137 -34.47 45.09 -38.92
CA GLU A 137 -34.91 45.56 -37.61
C GLU A 137 -33.73 45.51 -36.64
N LYS A 138 -33.67 46.48 -35.72
CA LYS A 138 -32.63 46.48 -34.68
C LYS A 138 -32.92 45.28 -33.77
N PRO A 139 -31.95 44.38 -33.53
CA PRO A 139 -32.20 43.24 -32.67
C PRO A 139 -32.34 43.70 -31.22
N ASP A 140 -33.50 43.50 -30.63
CA ASP A 140 -33.68 43.65 -29.19
C ASP A 140 -32.76 42.69 -28.43
N ASN A 141 -32.13 43.20 -27.37
CA ASN A 141 -31.08 42.49 -26.64
C ASN A 141 -31.56 41.18 -25.97
N ASN A 142 -32.88 40.97 -25.85
CA ASN A 142 -33.47 39.81 -25.18
C ASN A 142 -33.22 38.47 -25.90
N TRP A 143 -33.02 38.48 -27.23
CA TRP A 143 -32.90 37.24 -28.02
C TRP A 143 -31.55 36.53 -27.91
N ARG A 144 -30.53 37.14 -27.27
CA ARG A 144 -29.23 36.47 -27.05
C ARG A 144 -29.30 35.33 -26.01
N HIS A 145 -30.30 35.35 -25.12
CA HIS A 145 -30.42 34.38 -24.02
C HIS A 145 -30.85 32.97 -24.47
N CYS A 146 -31.57 32.81 -25.57
CA CYS A 146 -32.05 31.49 -26.03
C CYS A 146 -30.97 30.61 -26.70
N SER A 147 -29.76 31.13 -26.94
CA SER A 147 -28.71 30.43 -27.71
C SER A 147 -27.95 29.35 -26.94
N SER A 148 -27.98 29.32 -25.61
CA SER A 148 -27.23 28.34 -24.80
C SER A 148 -28.00 27.06 -24.46
N LEU A 149 -29.33 27.13 -24.35
CA LEU A 149 -30.16 25.92 -24.15
C LEU A 149 -29.99 24.91 -25.31
N ALA A 150 -29.67 25.40 -26.51
CA ALA A 150 -29.30 24.55 -27.66
C ALA A 150 -27.98 23.78 -27.47
N ASN A 151 -27.11 24.19 -26.54
CA ASN A 151 -25.80 23.58 -26.26
C ASN A 151 -25.81 22.67 -25.01
N GLY A 152 -26.95 22.48 -24.34
CA GLY A 152 -27.09 21.60 -23.17
C GLY A 152 -26.45 22.12 -21.87
N TYR A 153 -26.06 23.40 -21.81
CA TYR A 153 -25.54 24.05 -20.61
C TYR A 153 -26.05 25.48 -20.48
N ILE A 154 -25.95 26.06 -19.28
CA ILE A 154 -26.20 27.47 -19.01
C ILE A 154 -25.01 28.09 -18.26
N THR A 155 -24.71 29.37 -18.49
CA THR A 155 -23.72 30.08 -17.64
C THR A 155 -24.41 30.87 -16.53
N LEU A 156 -23.71 31.11 -15.42
CA LEU A 156 -24.29 31.88 -14.31
C LEU A 156 -24.61 33.33 -14.73
N GLU A 157 -23.83 33.91 -15.65
CA GLU A 157 -24.08 35.24 -16.21
C GLU A 157 -25.36 35.29 -17.05
N GLN A 158 -25.70 34.20 -17.76
CA GLN A 158 -26.95 34.13 -18.52
C GLN A 158 -28.19 34.10 -17.62
N LEU A 159 -28.04 33.63 -16.39
CA LEU A 159 -29.07 33.70 -15.35
C LEU A 159 -29.15 35.09 -14.67
N GLY A 160 -28.14 35.95 -14.88
CA GLY A 160 -28.01 37.29 -14.29
C GLY A 160 -26.89 37.42 -13.25
N GLY A 161 -26.15 36.35 -12.96
CA GLY A 161 -24.97 36.33 -12.10
C GLY A 161 -23.82 37.19 -12.65
N ARG A 162 -22.83 37.49 -11.81
CA ARG A 162 -21.62 38.24 -12.22
C ARG A 162 -20.38 37.71 -11.50
N PRO A 163 -19.28 37.39 -12.23
CA PRO A 163 -18.02 36.90 -11.66
C PRO A 163 -17.16 38.02 -11.04
N ILE A 164 -17.78 38.96 -10.32
CA ILE A 164 -17.11 40.11 -9.72
C ILE A 164 -17.29 40.12 -8.21
N ARG A 165 -16.22 40.48 -7.48
CA ARG A 165 -16.28 40.67 -6.02
C ARG A 165 -17.29 41.78 -5.66
N GLY A 166 -18.00 41.60 -4.56
CA GLY A 166 -19.08 42.49 -4.11
C GLY A 166 -20.45 42.19 -4.73
N PHE A 167 -20.54 41.41 -5.82
CA PHE A 167 -21.82 41.00 -6.38
C PHE A 167 -22.30 39.68 -5.79
N ASP A 168 -23.53 39.68 -5.29
CA ASP A 168 -24.14 38.53 -4.64
C ASP A 168 -24.80 37.61 -5.67
N ASN A 169 -24.22 36.43 -5.85
CA ASN A 169 -24.67 35.43 -6.82
C ASN A 169 -25.71 34.46 -6.25
N SER A 170 -26.11 34.62 -4.98
CA SER A 170 -26.95 33.67 -4.25
C SER A 170 -28.25 33.27 -4.97
N GLU A 171 -28.95 34.23 -5.58
CA GLU A 171 -30.21 33.97 -6.29
C GLU A 171 -30.00 33.19 -7.59
N TYR A 172 -28.89 33.42 -8.28
CA TYR A 172 -28.62 32.87 -9.61
C TYR A 172 -28.14 31.40 -9.54
N ILE A 173 -27.44 31.03 -8.47
CA ILE A 173 -27.07 29.63 -8.21
C ILE A 173 -28.33 28.79 -7.92
N ASP A 174 -29.28 29.33 -7.15
CA ASP A 174 -30.58 28.69 -6.89
C ASP A 174 -31.48 28.61 -8.14
N LYS A 175 -31.42 29.62 -9.03
CA LYS A 175 -32.08 29.55 -10.35
C LYS A 175 -31.53 28.40 -11.19
N PHE A 176 -30.22 28.17 -11.19
CA PHE A 176 -29.64 26.99 -11.85
C PHE A 176 -30.16 25.68 -11.22
N HIS A 177 -30.17 25.56 -9.89
CA HIS A 177 -30.74 24.39 -9.22
C HIS A 177 -32.21 24.16 -9.58
N SER A 178 -33.00 25.23 -9.69
CA SER A 178 -34.40 25.17 -10.14
C SER A 178 -34.54 24.65 -11.58
N LEU A 179 -33.67 25.07 -12.51
CA LEU A 179 -33.65 24.54 -13.88
C LEU A 179 -33.21 23.07 -13.95
N ALA A 180 -32.28 22.65 -13.08
CA ALA A 180 -31.84 21.26 -12.98
C ALA A 180 -32.94 20.36 -12.40
N LEU A 181 -33.67 20.82 -11.38
CA LEU A 181 -34.85 20.14 -10.83
C LEU A 181 -35.98 19.94 -11.84
N LEU A 182 -36.17 20.92 -12.73
CA LEU A 182 -37.14 20.83 -13.83
C LEU A 182 -36.63 20.01 -15.04
N GLY A 183 -35.41 19.47 -14.98
CA GLY A 183 -34.80 18.73 -16.09
C GLY A 183 -34.45 19.57 -17.33
N ILE A 184 -34.51 20.91 -17.23
CA ILE A 184 -34.31 21.84 -18.36
C ILE A 184 -32.82 21.97 -18.68
N CYS A 185 -31.97 22.07 -17.66
CA CYS A 185 -30.53 22.20 -17.83
C CYS A 185 -29.81 21.75 -16.55
N ASN A 186 -28.91 20.77 -16.67
CA ASN A 186 -28.15 20.20 -15.55
C ASN A 186 -26.65 20.53 -15.57
N GLU A 187 -26.13 21.20 -16.62
CA GLU A 187 -24.75 21.71 -16.64
C GLU A 187 -24.71 23.23 -16.44
N LEU A 188 -24.08 23.66 -15.35
CA LEU A 188 -23.70 25.05 -15.09
C LEU A 188 -22.25 25.27 -15.53
N ARG A 189 -22.01 26.31 -16.33
CA ARG A 189 -20.67 26.82 -16.63
C ARG A 189 -20.39 28.13 -15.92
N LEU A 190 -19.22 28.19 -15.30
CA LEU A 190 -18.68 29.37 -14.65
C LEU A 190 -17.67 30.02 -15.61
N GLY A 191 -17.88 31.29 -15.94
CA GLY A 191 -16.89 32.13 -16.59
C GLY A 191 -15.69 32.46 -15.68
N ALA A 192 -14.84 33.36 -16.16
CA ALA A 192 -13.66 33.84 -15.45
C ALA A 192 -14.03 34.83 -14.34
N GLY A 193 -13.57 34.57 -13.11
CA GLY A 193 -13.65 35.48 -11.97
C GLY A 193 -14.32 34.84 -10.75
N VAL A 194 -14.92 35.69 -9.90
CA VAL A 194 -15.36 35.33 -8.55
C VAL A 194 -16.87 35.51 -8.39
N TYR A 195 -17.56 34.41 -8.16
CA TYR A 195 -18.97 34.39 -7.79
C TYR A 195 -19.10 34.39 -6.26
N GLU A 196 -19.22 35.56 -5.64
CA GLU A 196 -19.51 35.65 -4.20
C GLU A 196 -20.94 35.18 -3.92
N THR A 197 -21.15 34.39 -2.88
CA THR A 197 -22.50 34.03 -2.38
C THR A 197 -22.59 34.28 -0.88
N LYS A 198 -23.76 34.74 -0.41
CA LYS A 198 -24.04 35.04 1.00
C LYS A 198 -24.92 33.98 1.67
N LYS A 199 -25.15 32.83 1.03
CA LYS A 199 -25.88 31.69 1.63
C LYS A 199 -25.32 30.34 1.19
N SER A 200 -25.79 29.28 1.85
CA SER A 200 -25.54 27.90 1.42
C SER A 200 -26.44 27.50 0.26
N HIS A 201 -25.94 26.62 -0.61
CA HIS A 201 -26.69 26.04 -1.72
C HIS A 201 -26.78 24.53 -1.56
N ILE A 202 -27.97 23.95 -1.74
CA ILE A 202 -28.23 22.52 -1.60
C ILE A 202 -28.79 22.01 -2.93
N PHE A 203 -27.98 21.27 -3.68
CA PHE A 203 -28.38 20.62 -4.92
C PHE A 203 -28.98 19.24 -4.61
N THR A 204 -30.28 19.11 -4.86
CA THR A 204 -31.06 17.88 -4.60
C THR A 204 -31.30 17.01 -5.82
N CYS A 205 -30.62 17.30 -6.94
CA CYS A 205 -30.73 16.60 -8.21
C CYS A 205 -29.34 16.48 -8.88
N PRO A 206 -29.17 15.60 -9.89
CA PRO A 206 -27.92 15.50 -10.64
C PRO A 206 -27.52 16.83 -11.28
N VAL A 207 -26.28 17.26 -11.05
CA VAL A 207 -25.72 18.52 -11.57
C VAL A 207 -24.26 18.36 -11.97
N THR A 208 -23.91 19.02 -13.07
CA THR A 208 -22.53 19.27 -13.50
C THR A 208 -22.22 20.75 -13.30
N ILE A 209 -21.13 21.07 -12.61
CA ILE A 209 -20.61 22.43 -12.47
C ILE A 209 -19.19 22.44 -13.04
N ARG A 210 -18.97 23.24 -14.09
CA ARG A 210 -17.65 23.40 -14.72
C ARG A 210 -17.17 24.83 -14.65
N GLY A 211 -15.90 25.04 -14.36
CA GLY A 211 -15.20 26.30 -14.58
C GLY A 211 -14.17 26.24 -15.70
N ILE A 212 -13.36 27.29 -15.77
CA ILE A 212 -12.25 27.40 -16.75
C ILE A 212 -10.86 27.12 -16.14
N GLY A 213 -10.79 26.72 -14.87
CA GLY A 213 -9.56 26.41 -14.14
C GLY A 213 -9.55 26.92 -12.70
N SER A 214 -8.45 26.61 -11.99
CA SER A 214 -8.17 26.99 -10.60
C SER A 214 -6.72 27.47 -10.42
N ASN A 215 -6.50 28.49 -9.59
CA ASN A 215 -5.19 29.10 -9.32
C ASN A 215 -4.90 29.13 -7.81
N PHE A 216 -3.62 28.92 -7.44
CA PHE A 216 -3.17 28.91 -6.05
C PHE A 216 -3.05 30.31 -5.42
N THR A 217 -2.64 31.32 -6.19
CA THR A 217 -2.35 32.66 -5.64
C THR A 217 -3.64 33.42 -5.27
N GLN A 218 -3.62 34.11 -4.13
CA GLN A 218 -4.77 34.91 -3.68
C GLN A 218 -4.96 36.19 -4.51
N THR A 219 -3.90 36.61 -5.22
CA THR A 219 -3.81 37.83 -6.03
C THR A 219 -4.41 37.65 -7.43
N ASP A 220 -4.24 36.48 -8.05
CA ASP A 220 -4.49 36.28 -9.49
C ASP A 220 -5.66 35.32 -9.73
N GLN A 221 -6.84 35.77 -9.30
CA GLN A 221 -8.11 35.14 -9.65
C GLN A 221 -8.55 35.45 -11.09
N TYR A 222 -7.83 36.34 -11.78
CA TYR A 222 -8.02 36.62 -13.19
C TYR A 222 -7.76 35.35 -14.03
N GLY A 223 -8.73 34.94 -14.85
CA GLY A 223 -8.61 33.78 -15.74
C GLY A 223 -8.94 32.42 -15.12
N THR A 224 -9.47 32.35 -13.90
CA THR A 224 -9.98 31.10 -13.28
C THR A 224 -11.41 31.28 -12.77
N SER A 225 -12.13 30.19 -12.50
CA SER A 225 -13.48 30.26 -11.94
C SER A 225 -13.46 29.99 -10.44
N ALA A 226 -14.14 30.81 -9.65
CA ALA A 226 -14.23 30.61 -8.21
C ALA A 226 -15.61 30.93 -7.63
N ILE A 227 -16.12 30.07 -6.75
CA ILE A 227 -17.25 30.35 -5.86
C ILE A 227 -16.66 30.76 -4.50
N TYR A 228 -17.06 31.92 -4.00
CA TYR A 228 -16.53 32.48 -2.74
C TYR A 228 -17.60 32.55 -1.65
N ASP A 229 -17.28 31.95 -0.50
CA ASP A 229 -18.07 32.08 0.74
C ASP A 229 -18.02 33.51 1.30
N LYS A 230 -19.07 34.27 1.01
CA LYS A 230 -19.32 35.61 1.56
C LYS A 230 -20.36 35.60 2.68
N ARG A 231 -20.68 34.41 3.22
CA ARG A 231 -21.50 34.30 4.43
C ARG A 231 -20.77 34.95 5.62
N GLY A 232 -21.52 35.29 6.67
CA GLY A 232 -20.94 35.88 7.88
C GLY A 232 -19.98 34.91 8.58
N ARG A 233 -19.02 35.43 9.37
CA ARG A 233 -18.02 34.57 10.06
C ARG A 233 -18.62 33.49 10.96
N LYS A 234 -19.85 33.68 11.46
CA LYS A 234 -20.59 32.71 12.30
C LYS A 234 -21.58 31.82 11.52
N SER A 235 -21.50 31.80 10.19
CA SER A 235 -22.39 30.99 9.36
C SER A 235 -21.96 29.53 9.34
N ASN A 236 -22.58 28.73 10.21
CA ASN A 236 -22.40 27.29 10.28
C ASN A 236 -22.97 26.58 9.04
N GLY A 237 -22.43 25.42 8.70
CA GLY A 237 -22.86 24.58 7.58
C GLY A 237 -22.01 24.71 6.32
N TYR A 238 -22.15 23.74 5.42
CA TYR A 238 -21.46 23.68 4.13
C TYR A 238 -21.93 24.80 3.19
N LEU A 239 -21.01 25.33 2.37
CA LEU A 239 -21.34 26.30 1.33
C LEU A 239 -22.11 25.64 0.19
N LEU A 240 -21.64 24.49 -0.26
CA LEU A 240 -22.27 23.68 -1.31
C LEU A 240 -22.54 22.28 -0.74
N THR A 241 -23.80 21.86 -0.77
CA THR A 241 -24.23 20.50 -0.43
C THR A 241 -24.83 19.85 -1.67
N PHE A 242 -24.44 18.62 -1.97
CA PHE A 242 -25.09 17.78 -2.96
C PHE A 242 -25.75 16.62 -2.20
N ASP A 243 -27.08 16.61 -2.06
CA ASP A 243 -27.83 15.65 -1.23
C ASP A 243 -28.99 15.03 -2.03
N ASN A 244 -28.93 13.73 -2.33
CA ASN A 244 -29.93 13.03 -3.13
C ASN A 244 -31.10 12.41 -2.35
N GLY A 245 -31.19 12.60 -1.03
CA GLY A 245 -32.36 12.17 -0.25
C GLY A 245 -32.74 10.68 -0.39
N LYS A 246 -31.76 9.79 -0.68
CA LYS A 246 -31.86 8.31 -0.83
C LYS A 246 -32.19 7.72 -2.22
N GLN A 247 -32.17 8.46 -3.32
CA GLN A 247 -32.34 7.83 -4.66
C GLN A 247 -31.04 7.27 -5.25
N ALA A 248 -31.06 6.01 -5.70
CA ALA A 248 -29.88 5.21 -6.06
C ALA A 248 -29.05 5.66 -7.30
N THR A 249 -29.30 6.85 -7.84
CA THR A 249 -28.66 7.35 -9.06
C THR A 249 -28.40 8.86 -8.95
N ILE A 250 -27.14 9.28 -9.02
CA ILE A 250 -26.77 10.69 -9.24
C ILE A 250 -25.60 10.75 -10.20
N GLY A 251 -25.62 11.71 -11.12
CA GLY A 251 -24.41 12.26 -11.74
C GLY A 251 -24.04 13.57 -11.04
N ILE A 252 -23.05 13.55 -10.16
CA ILE A 252 -22.39 14.77 -9.65
C ILE A 252 -21.09 14.93 -10.44
N ARG A 253 -20.91 16.05 -11.13
CA ARG A 253 -19.62 16.40 -11.74
C ARG A 253 -19.17 17.80 -11.33
N LEU A 254 -18.01 17.90 -10.70
CA LEU A 254 -17.37 19.17 -10.32
C LEU A 254 -16.02 19.26 -11.04
N ASP A 255 -15.83 20.26 -11.89
CA ASP A 255 -14.75 20.26 -12.89
C ASP A 255 -14.08 21.63 -13.04
N GLY A 256 -12.80 21.74 -12.71
CA GLY A 256 -11.97 22.89 -13.06
C GLY A 256 -12.42 24.24 -12.47
N PHE A 257 -12.71 24.31 -11.16
CA PHE A 257 -12.99 25.57 -10.47
C PHE A 257 -12.50 25.56 -9.01
N GLN A 258 -12.62 26.71 -8.33
CA GLN A 258 -12.32 26.86 -6.92
C GLN A 258 -13.58 27.02 -6.08
N VAL A 259 -13.64 26.40 -4.91
CA VAL A 259 -14.54 26.75 -3.82
C VAL A 259 -13.67 27.28 -2.69
N TYR A 260 -13.79 28.56 -2.32
CA TYR A 260 -12.95 29.10 -1.25
C TYR A 260 -13.73 29.84 -0.18
N GLY A 261 -13.26 29.68 1.06
CA GLY A 261 -13.85 30.27 2.25
C GLY A 261 -13.13 31.53 2.73
N ASN A 262 -13.60 32.05 3.86
CA ASN A 262 -13.00 33.17 4.59
C ASN A 262 -12.18 32.74 5.82
N ARG A 263 -11.98 31.42 6.01
CA ARG A 263 -11.34 30.73 7.14
C ARG A 263 -11.86 31.22 8.50
N SER A 264 -13.18 31.17 8.69
CA SER A 264 -13.81 31.41 9.99
C SER A 264 -14.05 30.11 10.75
N ASP A 265 -14.23 30.22 12.07
CA ASP A 265 -14.37 29.07 12.98
C ASP A 265 -15.65 28.24 12.74
N GLU A 266 -16.58 28.72 11.91
CA GLU A 266 -17.86 28.07 11.64
C GLU A 266 -18.03 27.56 10.20
N ASN A 267 -17.22 28.02 9.25
CA ASN A 267 -17.51 27.78 7.84
C ASN A 267 -17.00 26.42 7.33
N GLN A 268 -17.87 25.68 6.64
CA GLN A 268 -17.55 24.43 5.96
C GLN A 268 -17.69 24.60 4.43
N GLY A 269 -16.89 23.84 3.67
CA GLY A 269 -16.79 23.96 2.21
C GLY A 269 -17.87 23.20 1.46
N VAL A 270 -17.58 21.95 1.09
CA VAL A 270 -18.42 21.10 0.23
C VAL A 270 -18.84 19.83 0.98
N MET A 271 -20.11 19.48 0.91
CA MET A 271 -20.64 18.18 1.33
C MET A 271 -21.13 17.40 0.11
N ILE A 272 -20.69 16.16 -0.04
CA ILE A 272 -21.21 15.20 -1.02
C ILE A 272 -21.93 14.09 -0.24
N LYS A 273 -23.27 14.13 -0.27
CA LYS A 273 -24.18 13.21 0.41
C LYS A 273 -24.98 12.43 -0.62
N ALA A 274 -24.57 11.21 -0.92
CA ALA A 274 -24.87 10.64 -2.22
C ALA A 274 -24.92 9.11 -2.26
N SER A 275 -26.10 8.54 -1.98
CA SER A 275 -26.35 7.09 -2.05
C SER A 275 -26.42 6.52 -3.49
N GLY A 276 -25.40 6.74 -4.33
CA GLY A 276 -25.37 6.30 -5.73
C GLY A 276 -23.94 6.28 -6.34
N TRP A 277 -23.84 5.88 -7.61
CA TRP A 277 -22.60 5.37 -8.23
C TRP A 277 -21.97 6.21 -9.37
N ALA A 278 -22.14 7.55 -9.38
CA ALA A 278 -21.52 8.39 -10.42
C ALA A 278 -21.12 9.80 -9.92
N ILE A 279 -20.03 9.85 -9.15
CA ILE A 279 -19.46 11.10 -8.63
C ILE A 279 -18.08 11.32 -9.27
N TYR A 280 -17.93 12.45 -9.95
CA TYR A 280 -16.71 12.82 -10.66
C TYR A 280 -16.24 14.20 -10.21
N VAL A 281 -15.09 14.26 -9.55
CA VAL A 281 -14.44 15.51 -9.17
C VAL A 281 -13.11 15.60 -9.90
N GLU A 282 -12.93 16.63 -10.71
CA GLU A 282 -11.77 16.81 -11.59
C GLU A 282 -11.19 18.23 -11.43
N ASN A 283 -9.92 18.34 -11.04
CA ASN A 283 -9.20 19.61 -10.88
C ASN A 283 -9.94 20.67 -10.02
N LEU A 284 -10.71 20.21 -9.02
CA LEU A 284 -11.40 21.06 -8.06
C LEU A 284 -10.42 21.48 -6.94
N MET A 285 -10.39 22.77 -6.62
CA MET A 285 -9.67 23.29 -5.46
C MET A 285 -10.66 23.75 -4.38
N ILE A 286 -10.53 23.24 -3.17
CA ILE A 286 -11.28 23.70 -1.99
C ILE A 286 -10.29 24.30 -0.98
N ARG A 287 -10.52 25.52 -0.51
CA ARG A 287 -9.55 26.18 0.41
C ARG A 287 -10.14 27.16 1.40
N ASN A 288 -9.40 27.46 2.48
CA ASN A 288 -9.72 28.48 3.49
C ASN A 288 -11.08 28.25 4.20
N PHE A 289 -11.34 27.04 4.70
CA PHE A 289 -12.48 26.74 5.57
C PHE A 289 -11.98 26.37 6.97
N GLY A 290 -12.51 26.97 8.04
CA GLY A 290 -12.02 26.69 9.40
C GLY A 290 -12.42 25.30 9.92
N LYS A 291 -13.56 24.78 9.43
CA LYS A 291 -14.00 23.39 9.63
C LYS A 291 -13.71 22.56 8.36
N GLN A 292 -14.50 21.52 8.08
CA GLN A 292 -14.30 20.64 6.92
C GLN A 292 -14.24 21.41 5.59
N GLY A 293 -13.25 21.10 4.76
CA GLY A 293 -13.19 21.53 3.37
C GLY A 293 -14.09 20.68 2.48
N LEU A 294 -13.95 19.35 2.58
CA LEU A 294 -14.77 18.38 1.86
C LEU A 294 -15.25 17.29 2.83
N SER A 295 -16.54 16.97 2.78
CA SER A 295 -17.14 15.88 3.55
C SER A 295 -17.93 14.92 2.66
N PHE A 296 -18.00 13.67 3.09
CA PHE A 296 -18.72 12.60 2.40
C PHE A 296 -19.76 11.95 3.31
N GLU A 297 -20.95 11.67 2.78
CA GLU A 297 -21.99 10.92 3.47
C GLU A 297 -22.63 9.89 2.52
N HIS A 298 -22.49 8.60 2.82
CA HIS A 298 -23.05 7.47 2.04
C HIS A 298 -22.61 7.37 0.57
N VAL A 299 -21.34 7.69 0.28
CA VAL A 299 -20.80 7.87 -1.09
C VAL A 299 -20.21 6.57 -1.66
N ASN A 300 -20.65 6.15 -2.86
CA ASN A 300 -20.14 4.95 -3.53
C ASN A 300 -19.49 5.29 -4.89
N ASP A 301 -18.51 4.48 -5.33
CA ASP A 301 -17.87 4.55 -6.67
C ASP A 301 -17.40 5.94 -7.13
N GLY A 302 -16.98 6.80 -6.19
CA GLY A 302 -16.53 8.16 -6.50
C GLY A 302 -15.12 8.23 -7.10
N THR A 303 -14.94 9.06 -8.12
CA THR A 303 -13.63 9.34 -8.76
C THR A 303 -13.21 10.79 -8.52
N TYR A 304 -12.06 10.98 -7.86
CA TYR A 304 -11.53 12.28 -7.45
C TYR A 304 -10.13 12.47 -8.03
N THR A 305 -10.00 13.25 -9.10
CA THR A 305 -8.74 13.42 -9.86
C THR A 305 -8.24 14.85 -9.79
N GLY A 306 -7.01 15.07 -9.31
CA GLY A 306 -6.43 16.41 -9.18
C GLY A 306 -7.16 17.30 -8.15
N LEU A 307 -7.85 16.69 -7.19
CA LEU A 307 -8.51 17.40 -6.09
C LEU A 307 -7.45 18.06 -5.18
N GLN A 308 -7.66 19.33 -4.83
CA GLN A 308 -6.74 20.12 -4.00
C GLN A 308 -7.49 20.65 -2.78
N ILE A 309 -7.00 20.37 -1.57
CA ILE A 309 -7.59 20.81 -0.29
C ILE A 309 -6.55 21.62 0.50
N LEU A 310 -6.72 22.94 0.59
CA LEU A 310 -5.68 23.85 1.06
C LEU A 310 -6.13 24.74 2.23
N ALA A 311 -5.39 24.74 3.35
CA ALA A 311 -5.70 25.52 4.54
C ALA A 311 -7.17 25.35 5.02
N CYS A 312 -7.64 24.10 4.99
CA CYS A 312 -8.92 23.65 5.54
C CYS A 312 -8.71 22.87 6.85
N GLY A 313 -9.78 22.72 7.63
CA GLY A 313 -9.74 22.09 8.94
C GLY A 313 -9.11 22.97 10.03
N GLY A 314 -9.33 22.59 11.28
CA GLY A 314 -9.00 23.42 12.44
C GLY A 314 -9.26 22.73 13.77
N TYR A 315 -8.86 23.38 14.86
CA TYR A 315 -9.18 22.98 16.23
C TYR A 315 -10.07 24.05 16.84
N ILE A 316 -11.35 23.74 17.02
CA ILE A 316 -12.39 24.69 17.46
C ILE A 316 -13.15 24.02 18.61
N ASP A 317 -13.33 24.73 19.72
CA ASP A 317 -14.03 24.24 20.92
C ASP A 317 -13.60 22.84 21.36
N ASN A 318 -12.27 22.65 21.49
CA ASN A 318 -11.60 21.39 21.79
C ASN A 318 -11.87 20.21 20.82
N THR A 319 -12.42 20.49 19.64
CA THR A 319 -12.78 19.50 18.63
C THR A 319 -11.91 19.64 17.37
N PRO A 320 -11.23 18.58 16.91
CA PRO A 320 -10.50 18.59 15.65
C PRO A 320 -11.45 18.39 14.46
N TYR A 321 -11.48 19.36 13.56
CA TYR A 321 -12.21 19.31 12.30
C TYR A 321 -11.22 19.03 11.16
N TYR A 322 -11.40 17.89 10.48
CA TYR A 322 -10.49 17.44 9.43
C TYR A 322 -10.84 18.09 8.08
N ALA A 323 -9.83 18.43 7.28
CA ALA A 323 -10.01 19.09 6.00
C ALA A 323 -10.78 18.21 4.98
N ILE A 324 -10.57 16.90 5.04
CA ILE A 324 -11.39 15.87 4.41
C ILE A 324 -12.02 15.01 5.51
N ASP A 325 -13.35 14.87 5.54
CA ASP A 325 -14.08 14.08 6.54
C ASP A 325 -14.92 12.98 5.87
N MET A 326 -14.54 11.73 6.11
CA MET A 326 -15.19 10.53 5.58
C MET A 326 -16.12 9.84 6.62
N ASP A 327 -16.31 10.44 7.79
CA ASP A 327 -17.24 9.98 8.84
C ASP A 327 -17.92 11.16 9.55
N PRO A 328 -18.58 12.09 8.84
CA PRO A 328 -19.14 13.30 9.45
C PRO A 328 -20.33 13.00 10.39
N SER A 329 -21.02 11.87 10.23
CA SER A 329 -22.16 11.48 11.10
C SER A 329 -21.78 10.56 12.28
N GLY A 330 -20.59 9.96 12.28
CA GLY A 330 -20.16 9.02 13.31
C GLY A 330 -20.79 7.63 13.20
N LEU A 331 -20.11 6.72 12.50
CA LEU A 331 -20.36 5.27 12.41
C LEU A 331 -21.47 4.78 11.46
N THR A 332 -22.00 5.61 10.54
CA THR A 332 -23.05 5.17 9.59
C THR A 332 -22.93 5.65 8.14
N SER A 333 -22.04 6.61 7.84
CA SER A 333 -22.08 7.43 6.62
C SER A 333 -21.00 7.12 5.58
N TRP A 334 -20.54 5.88 5.49
CA TRP A 334 -19.28 5.55 4.81
C TRP A 334 -19.21 5.93 3.34
N ILE A 335 -18.01 6.35 2.93
CA ILE A 335 -17.55 6.31 1.55
C ILE A 335 -17.03 4.89 1.22
N ASN A 336 -17.28 4.39 0.00
CA ASN A 336 -16.68 3.14 -0.47
C ASN A 336 -16.32 3.14 -1.95
N LEU A 337 -15.48 2.17 -2.33
CA LEU A 337 -15.06 1.87 -3.71
C LEU A 337 -14.49 3.09 -4.48
N SER A 338 -14.08 4.11 -3.74
CA SER A 338 -13.76 5.43 -4.28
C SER A 338 -12.26 5.61 -4.48
N SER A 339 -11.90 6.29 -5.57
CA SER A 339 -10.52 6.45 -6.02
C SER A 339 -10.10 7.91 -6.07
N PHE A 340 -9.02 8.24 -5.37
CA PHE A 340 -8.38 9.55 -5.29
C PHE A 340 -7.04 9.51 -6.04
N THR A 341 -6.93 10.25 -7.15
CA THR A 341 -5.72 10.28 -7.99
C THR A 341 -5.15 11.70 -8.03
N ARG A 342 -3.88 11.87 -7.66
CA ARG A 342 -3.23 13.19 -7.48
C ARG A 342 -4.01 14.10 -6.52
N LEU A 343 -4.48 13.55 -5.40
CA LEU A 343 -5.02 14.36 -4.30
C LEU A 343 -3.88 15.17 -3.67
N HIS A 344 -4.05 16.49 -3.59
CA HIS A 344 -3.12 17.40 -2.92
C HIS A 344 -3.79 17.95 -1.66
N VAL A 345 -3.20 17.74 -0.49
CA VAL A 345 -3.66 18.31 0.78
C VAL A 345 -2.50 19.08 1.42
N GLU A 346 -2.68 20.37 1.68
CA GLU A 346 -1.59 21.22 2.19
C GLU A 346 -2.09 22.27 3.21
N HIS A 347 -1.24 22.60 4.18
CA HIS A 347 -1.55 23.52 5.30
C HIS A 347 -2.75 23.10 6.19
N CYS A 348 -3.24 21.87 6.04
CA CYS A 348 -4.41 21.30 6.71
C CYS A 348 -3.99 20.41 7.89
N ARG A 349 -3.78 20.98 9.10
CA ARG A 349 -3.20 20.24 10.26
C ARG A 349 -3.90 18.91 10.54
N TYR A 350 -5.23 18.94 10.54
CA TYR A 350 -6.09 17.76 10.53
C TYR A 350 -6.45 17.51 9.07
N ALA A 351 -5.70 16.65 8.40
CA ALA A 351 -5.75 16.51 6.94
C ALA A 351 -6.93 15.65 6.50
N ILE A 352 -7.00 14.41 6.99
CA ILE A 352 -8.02 13.43 6.59
C ILE A 352 -8.52 12.65 7.81
N LYS A 353 -9.83 12.69 8.05
CA LYS A 353 -10.51 11.69 8.89
C LYS A 353 -10.99 10.58 7.96
N LEU A 354 -10.24 9.49 7.94
CA LEU A 354 -10.36 8.42 6.96
C LEU A 354 -11.18 7.27 7.53
N ALA A 355 -12.31 6.99 6.88
CA ALA A 355 -13.23 5.93 7.24
C ALA A 355 -13.90 5.39 5.97
N GLY A 356 -14.50 4.21 6.06
CA GLY A 356 -15.10 3.50 4.94
C GLY A 356 -14.25 2.35 4.44
N TRP A 357 -14.48 1.91 3.20
CA TRP A 357 -13.93 0.63 2.75
C TRP A 357 -13.64 0.57 1.24
N MET A 358 -12.59 -0.17 0.85
CA MET A 358 -12.13 -0.28 -0.55
C MET A 358 -11.78 1.08 -1.19
N LEU A 359 -11.06 1.93 -0.44
CA LEU A 359 -10.62 3.25 -0.93
C LEU A 359 -9.21 3.16 -1.51
N THR A 360 -8.98 3.83 -2.64
CA THR A 360 -7.67 3.83 -3.31
C THR A 360 -7.15 5.25 -3.50
N PHE A 361 -5.88 5.49 -3.18
CA PHE A 361 -5.18 6.76 -3.26
C PHE A 361 -3.92 6.58 -4.13
N ILE A 362 -3.76 7.34 -5.20
CA ILE A 362 -2.71 7.16 -6.20
C ILE A 362 -1.99 8.48 -6.47
N GLY A 363 -0.68 8.53 -6.22
CA GLY A 363 0.17 9.69 -6.50
C GLY A 363 -0.23 10.94 -5.73
N CYS A 364 -0.73 10.79 -4.51
CA CYS A 364 -1.20 11.89 -3.67
C CYS A 364 -0.04 12.61 -2.96
N HIS A 365 -0.21 13.91 -2.69
CA HIS A 365 0.68 14.72 -1.85
C HIS A 365 -0.10 15.18 -0.62
N ILE A 366 0.31 14.75 0.57
CA ILE A 366 -0.36 15.09 1.82
C ILE A 366 0.69 15.68 2.77
N GLU A 367 0.65 16.99 2.93
CA GLU A 367 1.63 17.76 3.69
C GLU A 367 0.94 18.66 4.72
N THR A 368 1.55 18.78 5.90
CA THR A 368 1.13 19.81 6.86
C THR A 368 2.27 20.74 7.23
N GLY A 369 2.05 22.03 6.95
CA GLY A 369 3.00 23.07 7.29
C GLY A 369 3.14 23.27 8.80
N ASN A 370 4.34 23.65 9.22
CA ASN A 370 4.77 23.89 10.61
C ASN A 370 4.05 25.03 11.37
N TRP A 371 2.93 25.53 10.84
CA TRP A 371 2.31 26.83 11.16
C TRP A 371 1.10 26.73 12.11
N ASN A 372 0.52 25.53 12.28
CA ASN A 372 -0.62 25.29 13.17
C ASN A 372 -0.14 24.48 14.39
N SER A 373 0.39 25.17 15.41
CA SER A 373 0.86 24.56 16.65
C SER A 373 -0.23 24.64 17.73
N THR A 374 -0.69 23.50 18.22
CA THR A 374 -1.76 23.38 19.24
C THR A 374 -1.48 22.19 20.13
N ASP A 375 -1.77 22.30 21.42
CA ASP A 375 -1.67 21.20 22.39
C ASP A 375 -2.85 20.24 22.24
N ASN A 376 -2.83 19.46 21.16
CA ASN A 376 -3.82 18.45 20.84
C ASN A 376 -3.14 17.23 20.21
N PHE A 377 -3.45 16.05 20.74
CA PHE A 377 -2.84 14.77 20.36
C PHE A 377 -3.61 14.00 19.27
N SER A 378 -4.43 14.69 18.46
CA SER A 378 -5.09 14.05 17.32
C SER A 378 -4.14 13.99 16.11
N PRO A 379 -4.13 12.88 15.35
CA PRO A 379 -3.21 12.71 14.22
C PRO A 379 -3.58 13.58 13.03
N MET A 380 -2.63 13.70 12.11
CA MET A 380 -2.83 14.36 10.81
C MET A 380 -3.81 13.57 9.93
N ILE A 381 -3.67 12.24 9.89
CA ILE A 381 -4.62 11.31 9.29
C ILE A 381 -5.18 10.44 10.42
N ASN A 382 -6.47 10.57 10.69
CA ASN A 382 -7.18 9.84 11.74
C ASN A 382 -7.96 8.68 11.14
N ILE A 383 -7.57 7.45 11.47
CA ILE A 383 -8.23 6.24 11.02
C ILE A 383 -9.47 5.99 11.89
N GLY A 384 -10.65 6.12 11.28
CA GLY A 384 -11.94 5.75 11.85
C GLY A 384 -12.32 4.30 11.51
N PRO A 385 -13.63 4.00 11.41
CA PRO A 385 -14.10 2.68 11.01
C PRO A 385 -13.65 2.35 9.58
N VAL A 386 -12.79 1.33 9.45
CA VAL A 386 -12.34 0.78 8.17
C VAL A 386 -12.54 -0.73 8.17
N ALA A 387 -13.14 -1.29 7.12
CA ALA A 387 -13.57 -2.70 7.10
C ALA A 387 -13.03 -3.55 5.93
N ARG A 388 -12.64 -2.93 4.81
CA ARG A 388 -11.95 -3.57 3.66
C ARG A 388 -10.73 -2.75 3.26
N PRO A 389 -9.85 -3.24 2.37
CA PRO A 389 -8.54 -2.63 2.19
C PRO A 389 -8.59 -1.15 1.83
N ILE A 390 -7.68 -0.38 2.41
CA ILE A 390 -7.39 1.01 2.03
C ILE A 390 -6.00 1.01 1.39
N ILE A 391 -5.86 1.54 0.19
CA ILE A 391 -4.64 1.38 -0.62
C ILE A 391 -4.06 2.75 -0.97
N PHE A 392 -2.79 2.98 -0.67
CA PHE A 392 -2.00 4.13 -1.08
C PHE A 392 -0.87 3.66 -2.01
N VAL A 393 -0.76 4.26 -3.20
CA VAL A 393 0.25 3.92 -4.22
C VAL A 393 0.99 5.17 -4.66
N GLY A 394 2.32 5.21 -4.46
CA GLY A 394 3.16 6.34 -4.88
C GLY A 394 2.84 7.66 -4.16
N CYS A 395 2.24 7.61 -2.97
CA CYS A 395 1.83 8.79 -2.22
C CYS A 395 3.00 9.38 -1.42
N HIS A 396 3.04 10.69 -1.30
CA HIS A 396 3.99 11.46 -0.50
C HIS A 396 3.29 11.98 0.74
N PHE A 397 3.81 11.63 1.92
CA PHE A 397 3.32 12.09 3.21
C PHE A 397 4.41 12.90 3.91
N ILE A 398 4.11 14.15 4.26
CA ILE A 398 5.04 15.09 4.87
C ILE A 398 4.50 15.54 6.23
N SER A 399 5.09 14.99 7.28
CA SER A 399 4.76 15.28 8.68
C SER A 399 5.36 16.62 9.14
N PRO A 400 4.71 17.33 10.09
CA PRO A 400 5.37 18.36 10.87
C PRO A 400 6.23 17.69 11.95
N ASP A 401 7.08 18.49 12.61
CA ASP A 401 7.89 18.05 13.74
C ASP A 401 7.03 17.64 14.95
N TRP A 402 7.45 16.62 15.70
CA TRP A 402 6.75 16.14 16.91
C TRP A 402 6.55 17.24 17.97
N GLU A 403 7.47 18.21 18.09
CA GLU A 403 7.34 19.32 19.04
C GLU A 403 6.11 20.19 18.77
N LYS A 404 5.55 20.15 17.54
CA LYS A 404 4.35 20.91 17.17
C LYS A 404 3.06 20.42 17.86
N TYR A 405 3.09 19.23 18.48
CA TYR A 405 2.02 18.72 19.34
C TYR A 405 2.10 19.27 20.79
N LEU A 406 3.20 19.95 21.17
CA LEU A 406 3.52 20.35 22.56
C LEU A 406 3.70 21.87 22.70
N SER A 407 3.06 22.64 21.82
CA SER A 407 3.20 24.09 21.63
C SER A 407 3.17 24.98 22.87
N SER A 408 2.40 24.62 23.91
CA SER A 408 2.31 25.32 25.19
C SER A 408 2.52 24.41 26.40
N THR A 409 2.84 23.13 26.19
CA THR A 409 2.93 22.12 27.25
C THR A 409 4.25 22.24 27.99
N LYS A 410 4.18 22.69 29.26
CA LYS A 410 5.34 22.91 30.15
C LYS A 410 5.72 21.71 31.03
N ASN A 411 4.96 20.61 30.96
CA ASN A 411 5.18 19.44 31.82
C ASN A 411 6.23 18.52 31.19
N ASN A 412 7.36 18.35 31.88
CA ASN A 412 8.48 17.53 31.43
C ASN A 412 8.29 16.06 31.86
N SER A 413 7.45 15.30 31.16
CA SER A 413 7.19 13.90 31.49
C SER A 413 7.19 12.98 30.27
N GLU A 414 7.60 11.74 30.49
CA GLU A 414 7.56 10.66 29.49
C GLU A 414 6.12 10.32 29.06
N ASP A 415 5.16 10.44 29.97
CA ASP A 415 3.72 10.23 29.71
C ASP A 415 3.13 11.22 28.70
N ILE A 416 3.67 12.44 28.60
CA ILE A 416 3.22 13.41 27.58
C ILE A 416 3.80 13.07 26.21
N LEU A 417 5.03 12.58 26.16
CA LEU A 417 5.63 12.13 24.91
C LEU A 417 4.91 10.88 24.37
N SER A 418 4.51 9.95 25.25
CA SER A 418 3.78 8.73 24.83
C SER A 418 2.45 9.02 24.14
N LYS A 419 1.86 10.20 24.36
CA LYS A 419 0.62 10.68 23.74
C LYS A 419 0.81 11.30 22.36
N ILE A 420 2.05 11.53 21.90
CA ILE A 420 2.31 12.04 20.56
C ILE A 420 1.85 10.98 19.54
N PRO A 421 0.84 11.29 18.70
CA PRO A 421 0.32 10.32 17.77
C PRO A 421 1.28 10.12 16.60
N GLY A 422 1.09 9.02 15.88
CA GLY A 422 1.56 8.92 14.50
C GLY A 422 0.97 10.03 13.63
N MET A 423 1.68 10.39 12.57
CA MET A 423 1.12 11.16 11.46
C MET A 423 -0.15 10.46 10.91
N ILE A 424 -0.11 9.13 10.83
CA ILE A 424 -1.27 8.25 10.65
C ILE A 424 -1.49 7.48 11.97
N ASP A 425 -2.62 7.70 12.61
CA ASP A 425 -2.99 7.11 13.92
C ASP A 425 -4.52 7.01 14.03
N THR A 426 -5.03 6.61 15.19
CA THR A 426 -6.46 6.55 15.51
C THR A 426 -6.75 7.22 16.85
N THR A 427 -7.73 8.12 16.89
CA THR A 427 -8.36 8.56 18.15
C THR A 427 -9.57 7.70 18.52
N TYR A 428 -9.95 6.73 17.68
CA TYR A 428 -11.03 5.79 17.95
C TYR A 428 -10.51 4.67 18.84
N PRO A 429 -11.27 4.27 19.88
CA PRO A 429 -10.93 3.09 20.67
C PRO A 429 -11.11 1.83 19.81
N LYS A 430 -10.37 0.77 20.14
CA LYS A 430 -10.20 -0.43 19.30
C LYS A 430 -11.55 -1.02 18.84
N GLU A 431 -12.54 -1.07 19.71
CA GLU A 431 -13.88 -1.61 19.45
C GLU A 431 -14.71 -0.80 18.44
N LYS A 432 -14.30 0.44 18.11
CA LYS A 432 -14.92 1.26 17.06
C LYS A 432 -14.18 1.20 15.71
N ILE A 433 -13.05 0.50 15.65
CA ILE A 433 -12.33 0.24 14.39
C ILE A 433 -12.80 -1.13 13.87
N TRP A 434 -13.44 -1.13 12.72
CA TRP A 434 -14.15 -2.30 12.19
C TRP A 434 -13.26 -3.30 11.45
N VAL A 435 -12.21 -3.78 12.13
CA VAL A 435 -11.36 -4.87 11.65
C VAL A 435 -12.19 -6.15 11.55
N ILE A 436 -12.67 -6.50 10.35
CA ILE A 436 -13.43 -7.74 10.08
C ILE A 436 -12.56 -8.94 10.44
N ASN A 437 -11.33 -8.93 9.90
CA ASN A 437 -10.21 -9.75 10.27
C ASN A 437 -8.94 -9.14 9.67
N GLU A 438 -7.78 -9.62 10.10
CA GLU A 438 -6.47 -9.09 9.70
C GLU A 438 -6.06 -9.40 8.25
N TYR A 439 -6.80 -10.27 7.55
CA TYR A 439 -6.59 -10.56 6.13
C TYR A 439 -7.44 -9.64 5.23
N GLU A 440 -8.65 -9.28 5.65
CA GLU A 440 -9.58 -8.41 4.92
C GLU A 440 -9.38 -6.92 5.22
N THR A 441 -9.18 -6.54 6.49
CA THR A 441 -8.99 -5.14 6.89
C THR A 441 -7.50 -4.81 6.94
N LYS A 442 -6.95 -4.39 5.80
CA LYS A 442 -5.56 -3.99 5.63
C LYS A 442 -5.43 -2.53 5.17
N ILE A 443 -4.43 -1.81 5.65
CA ILE A 443 -3.99 -0.55 5.02
C ILE A 443 -2.67 -0.82 4.28
N LYS A 444 -2.70 -0.70 2.96
CA LYS A 444 -1.56 -0.97 2.09
C LYS A 444 -0.92 0.35 1.64
N PHE A 445 0.39 0.45 1.79
CA PHE A 445 1.23 1.52 1.26
C PHE A 445 2.24 0.89 0.31
N GLN A 446 2.21 1.28 -0.97
CA GLN A 446 3.11 0.75 -2.00
C GLN A 446 3.87 1.88 -2.69
N GLY A 447 5.20 1.86 -2.65
CA GLY A 447 6.05 2.91 -3.25
C GLY A 447 5.86 4.30 -2.65
N CYS A 448 5.35 4.40 -1.41
CA CYS A 448 5.05 5.66 -0.76
C CYS A 448 6.29 6.28 -0.08
N ASN A 449 6.31 7.61 0.02
CA ASN A 449 7.35 8.37 0.70
C ASN A 449 6.83 8.95 2.02
N PHE A 450 7.56 8.75 3.12
CA PHE A 450 7.26 9.28 4.44
C PHE A 450 8.39 10.22 4.89
N THR A 451 8.14 11.52 4.95
CA THR A 451 9.18 12.51 5.28
C THR A 451 8.70 13.49 6.34
N VAL A 452 9.63 14.29 6.85
CA VAL A 452 9.36 15.37 7.80
C VAL A 452 9.95 16.65 7.22
N SER A 453 9.18 17.74 7.23
CA SER A 453 9.65 19.01 6.66
C SER A 453 10.86 19.59 7.42
N VAL A 454 10.82 19.54 8.76
CA VAL A 454 11.90 19.87 9.69
C VAL A 454 11.78 18.97 10.91
N GLY A 455 12.91 18.53 11.48
CA GLY A 455 12.92 17.79 12.75
C GLY A 455 12.67 16.28 12.58
N ARG A 456 11.72 15.72 13.33
CA ARG A 456 11.43 14.29 13.39
C ARG A 456 9.94 14.00 13.60
N ALA A 457 9.50 12.82 13.18
CA ALA A 457 8.11 12.38 13.37
C ALA A 457 7.98 10.89 13.63
N ARG A 458 6.81 10.52 14.14
CA ARG A 458 6.24 9.17 14.11
C ARG A 458 5.32 9.08 12.90
N PHE A 459 5.48 8.09 12.03
CA PHE A 459 4.75 8.04 10.76
C PHE A 459 3.45 7.26 10.87
N ILE A 460 3.49 6.03 11.40
CA ILE A 460 2.32 5.17 11.54
C ILE A 460 2.28 4.63 12.96
N ASN A 461 1.14 4.80 13.63
CA ASN A 461 0.83 4.14 14.89
C ASN A 461 -0.55 3.50 14.78
N LEU A 462 -0.60 2.28 14.26
CA LEU A 462 -1.84 1.51 14.11
C LEU A 462 -1.66 0.11 14.68
N PRO A 463 -1.45 -0.03 16.01
CA PRO A 463 -1.10 -1.29 16.69
C PRO A 463 -2.13 -2.41 16.57
N TRP A 464 -3.31 -2.16 16.00
CA TRP A 464 -4.42 -3.13 15.89
C TRP A 464 -4.88 -3.35 14.45
N ILE A 465 -4.29 -2.67 13.47
CA ILE A 465 -4.65 -2.77 12.05
C ILE A 465 -3.48 -3.39 11.31
N SER A 466 -3.76 -4.34 10.42
CA SER A 466 -2.74 -4.96 9.59
C SER A 466 -2.28 -4.00 8.49
N ILE A 467 -0.97 -3.82 8.36
CA ILE A 467 -0.35 -2.87 7.42
C ILE A 467 0.55 -3.60 6.43
N ASP A 468 0.33 -3.36 5.14
CA ASP A 468 1.21 -3.83 4.08
C ASP A 468 2.08 -2.65 3.61
N LEU A 469 3.31 -2.54 4.13
CA LEU A 469 4.29 -1.51 3.78
C LEU A 469 5.29 -2.09 2.75
N ILE A 470 5.15 -1.70 1.48
CA ILE A 470 5.84 -2.34 0.35
C ILE A 470 6.61 -1.29 -0.46
N ASP A 471 7.91 -1.51 -0.68
CA ASP A 471 8.81 -0.65 -1.48
C ASP A 471 8.75 0.84 -1.10
N CYS A 472 8.36 1.15 0.13
CA CYS A 472 8.23 2.52 0.64
C CYS A 472 9.57 3.05 1.16
N HIS A 473 9.70 4.37 1.19
CA HIS A 473 10.88 5.06 1.66
C HIS A 473 10.51 6.03 2.79
N SER A 474 11.30 6.07 3.87
CA SER A 474 11.10 7.02 4.96
C SER A 474 12.38 7.73 5.40
N THR A 475 12.32 9.03 5.65
CA THR A 475 13.44 9.83 6.14
C THR A 475 13.09 10.60 7.41
N SER A 476 14.08 10.80 8.30
CA SER A 476 13.90 11.55 9.55
C SER A 476 12.85 10.95 10.50
N GLY A 477 12.66 9.63 10.45
CA GLY A 477 11.87 8.91 11.45
C GLY A 477 12.51 9.07 12.84
N SER A 478 11.69 9.34 13.85
CA SER A 478 12.19 9.60 15.20
C SER A 478 12.47 8.35 16.02
N MET A 479 13.39 8.45 16.97
CA MET A 479 13.49 7.51 18.07
C MET A 479 13.29 8.25 19.39
N TYR A 480 12.19 7.94 20.07
CA TYR A 480 11.96 8.28 21.48
C TYR A 480 11.66 7.02 22.27
N LYS A 481 11.78 7.12 23.60
CA LYS A 481 11.51 5.99 24.50
C LYS A 481 10.11 5.44 24.20
N HIS A 482 10.04 4.16 23.85
CA HIS A 482 8.80 3.42 23.53
C HIS A 482 7.98 3.90 22.32
N LEU A 483 8.51 4.76 21.42
CA LEU A 483 7.77 5.29 20.26
C LEU A 483 8.50 5.04 18.93
N SER A 484 8.27 3.87 18.33
CA SER A 484 8.78 3.54 16.99
C SER A 484 8.13 4.41 15.90
N PRO A 485 8.88 4.82 14.84
CA PRO A 485 8.33 5.52 13.67
C PRO A 485 7.16 4.77 13.02
N PHE A 486 7.24 3.44 13.01
CA PHE A 486 6.21 2.54 12.54
C PHE A 486 5.81 1.61 13.68
N THR A 487 4.55 1.67 14.11
CA THR A 487 3.92 0.70 15.01
C THR A 487 2.74 0.09 14.29
N LEU A 488 2.78 -1.22 14.08
CA LEU A 488 1.90 -1.95 13.17
C LEU A 488 1.13 -3.05 13.92
N GLY A 489 -0.11 -3.32 13.50
CA GLY A 489 -0.92 -4.40 14.01
C GLY A 489 -0.65 -5.72 13.29
N ALA A 490 -1.43 -6.74 13.64
CA ALA A 490 -1.15 -8.13 13.31
C ALA A 490 -1.11 -8.48 11.82
N ARG A 491 -0.33 -9.51 11.46
CA ARG A 491 -0.15 -10.03 10.10
C ARG A 491 0.30 -8.97 9.07
N SER A 492 0.98 -7.93 9.56
CA SER A 492 1.58 -6.89 8.73
C SER A 492 2.72 -7.44 7.87
N ILE A 493 2.83 -6.91 6.66
CA ILE A 493 3.84 -7.27 5.68
C ILE A 493 4.69 -6.05 5.41
N VAL A 494 5.97 -6.12 5.71
CA VAL A 494 6.94 -5.04 5.52
C VAL A 494 8.03 -5.54 4.59
N THR A 495 8.00 -5.16 3.31
CA THR A 495 8.95 -5.67 2.31
C THR A 495 9.53 -4.61 1.38
N GLY A 496 10.82 -4.76 1.04
CA GLY A 496 11.54 -3.91 0.07
C GLY A 496 11.78 -2.46 0.51
N ASN A 497 11.36 -2.07 1.71
CA ASN A 497 11.36 -0.68 2.15
C ASN A 497 12.77 -0.15 2.41
N THR A 498 12.96 1.17 2.32
CA THR A 498 14.16 1.86 2.81
C THR A 498 13.80 2.83 3.93
N ILE A 499 14.13 2.47 5.16
CA ILE A 499 13.70 3.17 6.38
C ILE A 499 14.92 3.83 7.04
N ILE A 500 15.01 5.16 6.95
CA ILE A 500 16.08 5.96 7.53
C ILE A 500 15.58 6.60 8.83
N ILE A 501 16.15 6.14 9.94
CA ILE A 501 15.96 6.72 11.28
C ILE A 501 17.24 7.44 11.69
N SER A 502 17.12 8.47 12.50
CA SER A 502 18.27 9.27 12.92
C SER A 502 18.16 9.63 14.38
N LYS A 503 19.25 9.42 15.11
CA LYS A 503 19.40 9.87 16.50
C LYS A 503 18.92 11.33 16.64
N VAL A 504 18.23 11.59 17.74
CA VAL A 504 17.97 12.95 18.23
C VAL A 504 19.12 13.29 19.18
N SER A 505 19.79 14.40 18.87
CA SER A 505 20.95 14.93 19.59
C SER A 505 20.75 16.42 19.79
N ASN A 506 21.26 16.97 20.89
CA ASN A 506 21.28 18.42 21.16
C ASN A 506 19.89 19.09 21.15
N ASN A 507 18.81 18.33 21.37
CA ASN A 507 17.50 18.90 21.63
C ASN A 507 17.56 19.73 22.92
N LYS A 508 17.14 21.00 22.84
CA LYS A 508 17.22 21.99 23.94
C LYS A 508 15.86 22.24 24.61
N SER A 509 14.81 21.51 24.23
CA SER A 509 13.52 21.58 24.92
C SER A 509 13.63 20.98 26.33
N ILE A 510 12.60 21.18 27.15
CA ILE A 510 12.51 20.55 28.48
C ILE A 510 12.61 19.02 28.40
N TYR A 511 12.15 18.42 27.30
CA TYR A 511 12.11 16.99 27.06
C TYR A 511 13.47 16.37 26.72
N SER A 512 14.57 17.15 26.72
CA SER A 512 15.93 16.73 26.35
C SER A 512 16.34 15.37 26.95
N ASN A 513 16.02 15.11 28.22
CA ASN A 513 16.33 13.87 28.94
C ASN A 513 15.54 12.63 28.48
N TYR A 514 14.45 12.81 27.72
CA TYR A 514 13.59 11.75 27.19
C TYR A 514 13.76 11.53 25.68
N VAL A 515 14.44 12.46 25.00
CA VAL A 515 14.58 12.46 23.53
C VAL A 515 16.02 12.41 23.03
N ASN A 516 16.97 13.06 23.71
CA ASN A 516 18.37 12.98 23.32
C ASN A 516 18.92 11.60 23.65
N ASP A 517 19.65 11.01 22.71
CA ASP A 517 20.43 9.79 22.94
C ASP A 517 19.59 8.58 23.40
N ILE A 518 18.28 8.63 23.14
CA ILE A 518 17.31 7.59 23.48
C ILE A 518 16.85 6.88 22.21
N PHE A 519 16.58 5.59 22.33
CA PHE A 519 16.47 4.67 21.20
C PHE A 519 15.25 3.75 21.31
N CYS A 520 14.63 3.47 20.16
CA CYS A 520 13.54 2.51 19.97
C CYS A 520 13.65 1.88 18.57
N SER A 521 12.94 0.78 18.32
CA SER A 521 13.01 0.09 17.02
C SER A 521 12.47 0.96 15.88
N ALA A 522 13.00 0.79 14.68
CA ALA A 522 12.47 1.44 13.47
C ALA A 522 11.01 1.01 13.20
N ILE A 523 10.74 -0.27 13.43
CA ILE A 523 9.42 -0.89 13.31
C ILE A 523 9.13 -1.68 14.58
N HIS A 524 7.94 -1.50 15.14
CA HIS A 524 7.38 -2.32 16.21
C HIS A 524 6.10 -3.01 15.74
N GLN A 525 6.05 -4.33 15.89
CA GLN A 525 4.95 -5.21 15.54
C GLN A 525 4.20 -5.59 16.82
N ASN A 526 2.93 -5.19 16.96
CA ASN A 526 2.17 -5.41 18.20
C ASN A 526 1.27 -6.66 18.14
N SER A 527 1.83 -7.82 17.78
CA SER A 527 1.17 -9.13 17.87
C SER A 527 2.10 -10.31 17.49
N SER A 528 1.56 -11.52 17.61
CA SER A 528 1.90 -12.68 16.78
C SER A 528 1.81 -12.41 15.26
N TYR A 529 2.70 -13.07 14.51
CA TYR A 529 2.80 -13.16 13.05
C TYR A 529 2.96 -11.84 12.28
N GLY A 530 4.13 -11.65 11.68
CA GLY A 530 4.45 -10.57 10.73
C GLY A 530 5.55 -11.01 9.76
N ILE A 531 5.62 -10.39 8.58
CA ILE A 531 6.60 -10.72 7.55
C ILE A 531 7.48 -9.50 7.26
N PHE A 532 8.79 -9.64 7.47
CA PHE A 532 9.80 -8.62 7.26
C PHE A 532 10.81 -9.11 6.23
N HIS A 533 10.70 -8.63 4.97
CA HIS A 533 11.52 -9.14 3.87
C HIS A 533 12.28 -8.06 3.07
N GLY A 534 13.59 -8.21 2.89
CA GLY A 534 14.34 -7.38 1.94
C GLY A 534 14.45 -5.88 2.28
N ASN A 535 14.13 -5.47 3.52
CA ASN A 535 14.12 -4.05 3.91
C ASN A 535 15.55 -3.54 4.17
N ASN A 536 15.82 -2.28 3.81
CA ASN A 536 17.03 -1.55 4.14
C ASN A 536 16.74 -0.56 5.29
N ILE A 537 17.13 -0.88 6.52
CA ILE A 537 17.01 0.03 7.67
C ILE A 537 18.35 0.74 7.89
N ILE A 538 18.34 2.06 8.04
CA ILE A 538 19.54 2.89 8.18
C ILE A 538 19.42 3.71 9.46
N CYS A 539 20.28 3.43 10.44
CA CYS A 539 20.30 4.04 11.76
C CYS A 539 21.44 5.07 11.84
N ILE A 540 21.15 6.35 11.66
CA ILE A 540 22.17 7.41 11.61
C ILE A 540 22.51 7.92 13.02
N GLY A 541 23.80 8.01 13.32
CA GLY A 541 24.34 8.60 14.56
C GLY A 541 24.26 7.69 15.78
N TYR A 542 24.11 6.38 15.59
CA TYR A 542 23.85 5.43 16.67
C TYR A 542 25.14 4.86 17.28
N THR A 543 25.21 4.83 18.63
CA THR A 543 26.39 4.39 19.40
C THR A 543 26.07 3.58 20.66
N GLY A 544 24.80 3.20 20.89
CA GLY A 544 24.35 2.46 22.08
C GLY A 544 24.63 0.95 22.01
N LYS A 545 24.44 0.21 23.11
CA LYS A 545 24.85 -1.22 23.22
C LYS A 545 23.83 -2.26 22.77
N SER A 546 22.54 -1.93 22.65
CA SER A 546 21.52 -2.84 22.09
C SER A 546 20.35 -2.06 21.50
N LEU A 547 19.96 -2.41 20.27
CA LEU A 547 18.68 -2.04 19.67
C LEU A 547 18.36 -2.96 18.49
N ALA A 548 17.30 -3.76 18.64
CA ALA A 548 16.69 -4.45 17.52
C ALA A 548 15.99 -3.43 16.61
N ALA A 549 16.39 -3.34 15.34
CA ALA A 549 15.78 -2.39 14.40
C ALA A 549 14.31 -2.72 14.08
N ILE A 550 13.93 -3.99 14.22
CA ILE A 550 12.56 -4.47 14.16
C ILE A 550 12.31 -5.22 15.48
N THR A 551 11.19 -4.94 16.14
CA THR A 551 10.73 -5.66 17.34
C THR A 551 9.33 -6.18 17.13
N SER A 552 8.99 -7.28 17.79
CA SER A 552 7.62 -7.80 17.90
C SER A 552 7.29 -8.11 19.35
N THR A 553 6.01 -8.07 19.73
CA THR A 553 5.54 -8.59 21.03
C THR A 553 5.57 -10.12 21.10
N ASN A 554 5.44 -10.82 19.96
CA ASN A 554 5.90 -12.20 19.83
C ASN A 554 6.88 -12.33 18.65
N PRO A 555 8.21 -12.34 18.90
CA PRO A 555 9.22 -12.39 17.84
C PRO A 555 9.31 -13.74 17.15
N ASP A 556 9.02 -14.85 17.84
CA ASP A 556 9.18 -16.21 17.30
C ASP A 556 8.12 -16.54 16.24
N ASP A 557 6.94 -15.91 16.32
CA ASP A 557 5.89 -15.99 15.28
C ASP A 557 6.25 -15.21 13.99
N CYS A 558 7.32 -14.41 13.97
CA CYS A 558 7.59 -13.46 12.88
C CYS A 558 8.66 -13.98 11.89
N ILE A 559 8.39 -13.83 10.59
CA ILE A 559 9.33 -14.19 9.53
C ILE A 559 10.22 -12.99 9.22
N TYR A 560 11.51 -13.12 9.50
CA TYR A 560 12.56 -12.19 9.08
C TYR A 560 13.39 -12.83 7.97
N HIS A 561 13.58 -12.13 6.85
CA HIS A 561 14.37 -12.68 5.73
C HIS A 561 15.00 -11.59 4.86
N SER A 562 16.32 -11.65 4.63
CA SER A 562 17.08 -10.76 3.73
C SER A 562 16.98 -9.25 4.07
N ASN A 563 16.69 -8.91 5.34
CA ASN A 563 16.72 -7.52 5.80
C ASN A 563 18.16 -7.06 5.99
N LYS A 564 18.45 -5.83 5.59
CA LYS A 564 19.75 -5.17 5.76
C LYS A 564 19.62 -4.05 6.77
N ILE A 565 20.54 -3.97 7.73
CA ILE A 565 20.62 -2.84 8.66
C ILE A 565 22.00 -2.19 8.58
N ILE A 566 22.03 -0.86 8.60
CA ILE A 566 23.24 -0.05 8.42
C ILE A 566 23.36 0.95 9.57
N GLY A 567 24.57 1.17 10.09
CA GLY A 567 24.84 2.23 11.08
C GLY A 567 25.04 1.76 12.52
N TYR A 568 25.40 0.48 12.72
CA TYR A 568 25.80 -0.06 14.03
C TYR A 568 27.31 0.07 14.27
N THR A 569 27.72 0.28 15.53
CA THR A 569 29.14 0.32 15.94
C THR A 569 29.72 -1.07 16.20
N HIS A 570 31.05 -1.18 16.24
CA HIS A 570 31.75 -2.44 16.46
C HIS A 570 31.58 -3.02 17.88
N GLU A 571 31.27 -2.20 18.90
CA GLU A 571 30.96 -2.70 20.25
C GLU A 571 29.68 -3.53 20.28
N MET A 572 28.65 -3.13 19.51
CA MET A 572 27.34 -3.79 19.54
C MET A 572 27.34 -5.23 19.09
N LEU A 573 28.17 -5.55 18.09
CA LEU A 573 28.33 -6.90 17.57
C LEU A 573 28.83 -7.89 18.63
N LYS A 574 29.36 -7.39 19.76
CA LYS A 574 29.75 -8.19 20.94
C LYS A 574 28.61 -8.42 21.93
N THR A 575 27.56 -7.59 21.92
CA THR A 575 26.44 -7.65 22.88
C THR A 575 25.23 -8.39 22.32
N ILE A 576 25.03 -8.41 21.00
CA ILE A 576 23.95 -9.16 20.32
C ILE A 576 24.30 -10.66 20.19
N GLY A 577 24.95 -11.22 21.23
CA GLY A 577 25.30 -12.65 21.31
C GLY A 577 24.17 -13.54 21.81
N GLY A 578 22.91 -13.13 21.64
CA GLY A 578 21.77 -13.73 22.37
C GLY A 578 20.48 -13.98 21.59
N GLN A 579 20.22 -13.31 20.45
CA GLN A 579 19.08 -13.61 19.55
C GLN A 579 19.23 -12.78 18.26
N ILE A 580 19.47 -13.44 17.12
CA ILE A 580 19.40 -12.83 15.78
C ILE A 580 18.56 -13.75 14.91
N PHE A 581 17.33 -13.34 14.63
CA PHE A 581 16.42 -14.04 13.74
C PHE A 581 16.83 -13.87 12.26
N ASN A 582 16.34 -14.77 11.40
CA ASN A 582 16.93 -15.08 10.10
C ASN A 582 17.20 -13.88 9.15
N GLY A 583 18.31 -14.00 8.40
CA GLY A 583 18.56 -13.21 7.19
C GLY A 583 18.92 -11.73 7.39
N LEU A 584 19.66 -11.38 8.44
CA LEU A 584 19.98 -10.00 8.82
C LEU A 584 21.39 -9.54 8.36
N ARG A 585 21.52 -8.84 7.22
CA ARG A 585 22.82 -8.27 6.78
C ARG A 585 23.15 -6.97 7.50
N ILE A 586 24.11 -6.99 8.43
CA ILE A 586 24.58 -5.80 9.15
C ILE A 586 25.82 -5.19 8.47
N ARG A 587 25.76 -3.91 8.09
CA ARG A 587 26.96 -3.13 7.69
C ARG A 587 27.34 -2.10 8.74
N SER A 588 28.55 -2.26 9.30
CA SER A 588 29.27 -1.20 10.02
C SER A 588 30.12 -0.38 9.05
N SER A 589 30.56 0.81 9.47
CA SER A 589 31.26 1.78 8.61
C SER A 589 32.69 1.39 8.19
N GLU A 590 33.29 0.35 8.77
CA GLU A 590 34.71 0.03 8.55
C GLU A 590 34.99 -1.39 8.03
N LYS A 591 34.07 -2.35 8.18
CA LYS A 591 34.15 -3.68 7.51
C LYS A 591 32.76 -4.20 7.13
N THR A 592 32.67 -4.78 5.93
CA THR A 592 31.49 -5.52 5.46
C THR A 592 31.38 -6.84 6.23
N ILE A 593 30.22 -7.12 6.83
CA ILE A 593 29.87 -8.42 7.39
C ILE A 593 28.62 -8.91 6.65
N ASP A 594 28.80 -9.82 5.69
CA ASP A 594 27.68 -10.46 5.02
C ASP A 594 27.21 -11.68 5.82
N ILE A 595 26.24 -11.48 6.71
CA ILE A 595 25.50 -12.59 7.34
C ILE A 595 24.49 -13.10 6.29
N ALA A 596 24.93 -14.06 5.48
CA ALA A 596 24.08 -14.72 4.50
C ALA A 596 23.48 -16.01 5.09
N THR A 597 22.16 -15.99 5.29
CA THR A 597 21.31 -17.14 5.68
C THR A 597 21.63 -17.78 7.05
N ASN A 598 20.78 -18.73 7.43
CA ASN A 598 20.69 -19.40 8.73
C ASN A 598 22.06 -19.61 9.41
N SER A 599 22.18 -19.13 10.65
CA SER A 599 23.31 -19.38 11.57
C SER A 599 24.72 -19.07 11.03
N LEU A 600 25.22 -17.85 11.20
CA LEU A 600 26.66 -17.52 11.20
C LEU A 600 26.96 -16.54 12.35
N LEU A 601 27.71 -16.94 13.37
CA LEU A 601 29.18 -17.00 13.42
C LEU A 601 29.82 -15.60 13.44
N THR A 602 29.99 -15.06 14.65
CA THR A 602 30.92 -13.95 14.93
C THR A 602 32.27 -14.48 15.44
N SER A 603 33.30 -13.63 15.50
CA SER A 603 34.72 -13.95 15.68
C SER A 603 35.13 -14.58 17.05
N SER A 604 34.19 -15.08 17.82
CA SER A 604 34.40 -15.85 19.06
C SER A 604 33.46 -17.04 19.21
N ASN A 605 32.58 -17.27 18.23
CA ASN A 605 31.55 -18.30 18.31
C ASN A 605 32.03 -19.59 17.65
N LYS A 606 32.15 -20.61 18.49
CA LYS A 606 32.48 -21.99 18.12
C LYS A 606 31.34 -22.54 17.27
N PHE A 607 31.61 -23.05 16.06
CA PHE A 607 30.67 -23.98 15.43
C PHE A 607 30.77 -25.30 16.19
N CYS A 608 29.86 -25.50 17.14
CA CYS A 608 29.77 -26.72 17.90
C CYS A 608 28.83 -27.67 17.17
N VAL A 609 29.38 -28.63 16.42
CA VAL A 609 28.61 -29.84 16.11
C VAL A 609 28.48 -30.59 17.43
N ARG A 610 27.33 -30.48 18.10
CA ARG A 610 26.93 -31.46 19.10
C ARG A 610 26.62 -32.76 18.35
N THR A 611 27.59 -33.66 18.34
CA THR A 611 27.30 -35.10 18.34
C THR A 611 27.10 -35.49 19.79
N ASN A 612 25.98 -36.15 20.14
CA ASN A 612 25.58 -36.36 21.54
C ASN A 612 26.31 -37.53 22.21
N GLN A 613 27.64 -37.40 22.31
CA GLN A 613 28.47 -38.10 23.27
C GLN A 613 29.26 -37.06 24.06
N GLY A 614 29.27 -37.23 25.39
CA GLY A 614 30.05 -36.37 26.27
C GLY A 614 31.54 -36.44 25.92
N TYR A 615 32.20 -35.27 25.90
CA TYR A 615 33.65 -35.11 25.74
C TYR A 615 34.28 -35.71 24.46
N GLN A 616 34.15 -35.01 23.34
CA GLN A 616 35.25 -34.20 22.74
C GLN A 616 34.67 -33.23 21.71
N THR A 617 35.23 -32.02 21.60
CA THR A 617 34.65 -30.96 20.74
C THR A 617 35.55 -30.63 19.56
N SER A 618 35.20 -31.14 18.37
CA SER A 618 35.79 -30.70 17.09
C SER A 618 35.30 -29.29 16.74
N HIS A 619 36.09 -28.24 17.03
CA HIS A 619 35.71 -26.86 16.65
C HIS A 619 36.07 -26.58 15.20
N LEU A 620 35.08 -26.24 14.37
CA LEU A 620 35.38 -25.59 13.10
C LEU A 620 35.87 -24.16 13.39
N VAL A 621 37.02 -23.78 12.82
CA VAL A 621 37.60 -22.45 13.01
C VAL A 621 37.55 -21.68 11.70
N TYR A 622 36.71 -20.65 11.67
CA TYR A 622 36.70 -19.65 10.60
C TYR A 622 37.89 -18.71 10.75
N ASP A 623 38.78 -18.66 9.76
CA ASP A 623 39.89 -17.70 9.73
C ASP A 623 39.44 -16.40 9.03
N ALA A 624 39.18 -15.36 9.85
CA ALA A 624 38.74 -14.07 9.36
C ALA A 624 39.79 -13.28 8.55
N SER A 625 41.02 -13.81 8.37
CA SER A 625 42.04 -13.22 7.51
C SER A 625 41.90 -13.60 6.02
N GLN A 626 41.15 -14.65 5.69
CA GLN A 626 40.98 -15.17 4.32
C GLN A 626 39.49 -15.42 3.98
N PRO A 627 38.72 -14.37 3.62
CA PRO A 627 37.25 -14.44 3.50
C PRO A 627 36.72 -15.30 2.35
N GLU A 628 37.58 -15.81 1.46
CA GLU A 628 37.20 -16.69 0.34
C GLU A 628 37.46 -18.19 0.63
N SER A 629 38.06 -18.53 1.78
CA SER A 629 38.39 -19.92 2.14
C SER A 629 37.71 -20.39 3.43
N PHE A 630 36.97 -21.49 3.36
CA PHE A 630 36.37 -22.16 4.50
C PHE A 630 37.05 -23.52 4.74
N THR A 631 37.51 -23.75 5.98
CA THR A 631 38.27 -24.96 6.34
C THR A 631 37.61 -25.68 7.51
N LEU A 632 37.18 -26.94 7.27
CA LEU A 632 36.82 -27.87 8.33
C LEU A 632 38.11 -28.40 8.97
N ARG A 633 38.33 -28.13 10.27
CA ARG A 633 39.48 -28.65 11.03
C ARG A 633 39.07 -28.94 12.48
N PRO A 634 39.84 -29.74 13.24
CA PRO A 634 39.63 -29.87 14.67
C PRO A 634 40.00 -28.59 15.44
N SER A 635 39.52 -28.54 16.68
CA SER A 635 39.74 -27.46 17.67
C SER A 635 41.19 -27.32 18.12
N ILE A 636 41.81 -28.46 18.33
CA ILE A 636 43.13 -28.66 18.91
C ILE A 636 43.79 -29.80 18.14
N ASP A 637 45.08 -29.66 17.89
CA ASP A 637 45.88 -30.72 17.28
C ASP A 637 46.41 -31.64 18.39
N ASN A 638 45.54 -32.56 18.84
CA ASN A 638 45.84 -33.53 19.90
C ASN A 638 45.64 -34.99 19.47
N GLY A 639 45.33 -35.24 18.19
CA GLY A 639 45.05 -36.58 17.64
C GLY A 639 43.77 -37.26 18.14
N ALA A 640 42.94 -36.61 18.97
CA ALA A 640 41.76 -37.24 19.58
C ALA A 640 40.41 -36.86 18.93
N ALA A 641 40.42 -35.98 17.93
CA ALA A 641 39.23 -35.58 17.19
C ALA A 641 39.03 -36.45 15.93
N TYR A 642 37.90 -37.15 15.85
CA TYR A 642 37.53 -38.02 14.72
C TYR A 642 36.39 -37.43 13.87
N ILE A 643 36.30 -37.85 12.61
CA ILE A 643 35.18 -37.54 11.71
C ILE A 643 34.25 -38.77 11.67
N GLY A 644 33.24 -38.78 12.55
CA GLY A 644 32.43 -39.96 12.84
C GLY A 644 33.10 -40.89 13.87
N ASN A 645 32.42 -41.99 14.23
CA ASN A 645 32.93 -42.97 15.19
C ASN A 645 32.57 -44.42 14.78
N SER A 646 32.77 -45.38 15.69
CA SER A 646 32.56 -46.80 15.40
C SER A 646 31.08 -47.20 15.24
N SER A 647 30.17 -46.58 16.01
CA SER A 647 28.72 -46.83 15.92
C SER A 647 27.98 -45.93 14.91
N ILE A 648 28.56 -44.77 14.56
CA ILE A 648 27.98 -43.74 13.69
C ILE A 648 29.00 -43.39 12.60
N THR A 649 28.94 -44.12 11.48
CA THR A 649 29.86 -43.99 10.34
C THR A 649 29.32 -43.15 9.20
N TRP A 650 30.20 -42.46 8.49
CA TRP A 650 29.91 -41.83 7.19
C TRP A 650 29.85 -42.87 6.07
N THR A 651 28.86 -42.77 5.18
CA THR A 651 28.71 -43.68 4.02
C THR A 651 29.78 -43.44 2.94
N SER A 652 30.20 -42.19 2.72
CA SER A 652 31.17 -41.79 1.69
C SER A 652 31.67 -40.37 1.95
N VAL A 653 32.85 -40.04 1.42
CA VAL A 653 33.43 -38.69 1.46
C VAL A 653 33.83 -38.28 0.04
N TYR A 654 33.34 -37.12 -0.42
CA TYR A 654 33.66 -36.58 -1.75
C TYR A 654 34.76 -35.51 -1.63
N VAL A 655 35.93 -35.77 -2.21
CA VAL A 655 37.10 -34.86 -2.17
C VAL A 655 37.70 -34.66 -3.57
N LYS A 656 38.29 -33.48 -3.82
CA LYS A 656 38.95 -33.15 -5.08
C LYS A 656 40.38 -33.70 -5.19
N SER A 657 41.04 -33.88 -4.04
CA SER A 657 42.39 -34.45 -3.89
C SER A 657 42.36 -35.48 -2.77
N GLY A 658 43.31 -36.42 -2.78
CA GLY A 658 43.41 -37.46 -1.76
C GLY A 658 43.66 -36.91 -0.34
N VAL A 659 43.46 -37.78 0.66
CA VAL A 659 43.73 -37.48 2.07
C VAL A 659 45.24 -37.27 2.27
N ILE A 660 45.60 -36.23 3.02
CA ILE A 660 47.00 -35.94 3.38
C ILE A 660 47.24 -36.46 4.79
N THR A 661 48.16 -37.42 4.93
CA THR A 661 48.58 -37.99 6.22
C THR A 661 49.98 -37.51 6.57
N THR A 662 50.17 -36.96 7.77
CA THR A 662 51.48 -36.48 8.23
C THR A 662 52.45 -37.65 8.41
N ALA A 663 53.45 -37.73 7.53
CA ALA A 663 54.43 -38.82 7.49
C ALA A 663 55.86 -38.39 7.92
N ASP A 664 55.98 -37.29 8.66
CA ASP A 664 57.23 -36.69 9.12
C ASP A 664 58.09 -37.69 9.94
N GLU A 665 59.39 -37.73 9.69
CA GLU A 665 60.34 -38.60 10.39
C GLU A 665 60.52 -38.18 11.87
N ARG A 666 60.42 -36.88 12.16
CA ARG A 666 60.68 -36.30 13.48
C ARG A 666 59.66 -36.68 14.55
N ILE A 667 58.50 -37.21 14.14
CA ILE A 667 57.44 -37.70 15.03
C ILE A 667 57.35 -39.24 15.05
N LYS A 668 58.34 -39.93 14.46
CA LYS A 668 58.42 -41.39 14.40
C LYS A 668 59.61 -41.88 15.25
N LYS A 669 59.55 -43.15 15.63
CA LYS A 669 60.61 -43.89 16.32
C LYS A 669 60.73 -45.28 15.72
N ASP A 670 61.83 -45.97 16.01
CA ASP A 670 62.03 -47.39 15.71
C ASP A 670 61.86 -47.76 14.21
N ILE A 671 62.20 -46.83 13.32
CA ILE A 671 62.07 -46.97 11.85
C ILE A 671 63.02 -48.08 11.37
N THR A 672 62.45 -49.22 11.02
CA THR A 672 63.17 -50.44 10.61
C THR A 672 62.61 -51.00 9.30
N LYS A 673 63.32 -51.96 8.70
CA LYS A 673 62.84 -52.67 7.50
C LYS A 673 61.90 -53.81 7.90
N ILE A 674 60.89 -54.04 7.05
CA ILE A 674 59.97 -55.18 7.16
C ILE A 674 60.77 -56.49 7.10
N ASN A 675 60.48 -57.39 8.04
CA ASN A 675 61.23 -58.63 8.26
C ASN A 675 60.67 -59.84 7.45
N ASP A 676 61.39 -60.96 7.43
CA ASP A 676 61.03 -62.15 6.64
C ASP A 676 59.71 -62.82 7.04
N ILE A 677 59.23 -62.65 8.28
CA ILE A 677 57.96 -63.19 8.75
C ILE A 677 56.83 -62.27 8.27
N GLU A 678 56.98 -60.97 8.50
CA GLU A 678 56.05 -59.94 7.99
C GLU A 678 55.91 -59.99 6.47
N MET A 679 57.01 -60.21 5.76
CA MET A 679 57.06 -60.40 4.31
C MET A 679 56.19 -61.59 3.84
N LYS A 680 56.11 -62.66 4.64
CA LYS A 680 55.21 -63.81 4.37
C LYS A 680 53.75 -63.44 4.63
N VAL A 681 53.45 -62.69 5.70
CA VAL A 681 52.10 -62.18 5.96
C VAL A 681 51.63 -61.28 4.82
N ALA A 682 52.44 -60.31 4.39
CA ALA A 682 52.10 -59.41 3.29
C ALA A 682 51.75 -60.15 1.97
N ARG A 683 52.49 -61.22 1.64
CA ARG A 683 52.20 -62.10 0.49
C ARG A 683 50.94 -62.93 0.66
N GLU A 684 50.65 -63.40 1.87
CA GLU A 684 49.39 -64.09 2.17
C GLU A 684 48.20 -63.14 2.00
N LEU A 685 48.29 -61.92 2.55
CA LEU A 685 47.25 -60.89 2.46
C LEU A 685 46.91 -60.50 1.01
N LYS A 686 47.92 -60.45 0.14
CA LYS A 686 47.74 -60.23 -1.30
C LYS A 686 46.76 -61.23 -1.93
N ASN A 687 46.79 -62.49 -1.50
CA ASN A 687 45.93 -63.55 -2.02
C ASN A 687 44.48 -63.48 -1.49
N PHE A 688 44.22 -62.70 -0.43
CA PHE A 688 42.89 -62.52 0.13
C PHE A 688 42.13 -61.29 -0.40
N LEU A 689 42.77 -60.44 -1.22
CA LEU A 689 42.10 -59.33 -1.90
C LEU A 689 40.99 -59.87 -2.82
N SER A 690 39.75 -59.47 -2.52
CA SER A 690 38.53 -60.08 -3.04
C SER A 690 37.52 -59.04 -3.49
N LYS A 691 36.58 -59.46 -4.36
CA LYS A 691 35.38 -58.70 -4.67
C LYS A 691 34.21 -59.18 -3.80
N PHE A 692 33.37 -58.26 -3.34
CA PHE A 692 32.23 -58.57 -2.47
C PHE A 692 31.01 -57.67 -2.75
N LYS A 693 29.88 -57.99 -2.11
CA LYS A 693 28.68 -57.14 -2.04
C LYS A 693 28.26 -57.03 -0.58
N TYR A 694 27.60 -55.92 -0.22
CA TYR A 694 27.01 -55.78 1.10
C TYR A 694 25.67 -56.53 1.20
N ASN A 695 25.36 -57.06 2.39
CA ASN A 695 24.08 -57.69 2.70
C ASN A 695 23.06 -56.67 3.23
N SER A 696 21.81 -57.08 3.37
CA SER A 696 20.70 -56.22 3.86
C SER A 696 20.92 -55.63 5.25
N THR A 697 21.76 -56.25 6.08
CA THR A 697 22.10 -55.79 7.43
C THR A 697 23.20 -54.71 7.46
N SER A 698 23.71 -54.27 6.30
CA SER A 698 24.77 -53.26 6.19
C SER A 698 24.31 -51.82 6.42
N GLY A 699 23.00 -51.55 6.46
CA GLY A 699 22.44 -50.19 6.55
C GLY A 699 22.60 -49.35 5.27
N MET A 700 23.17 -49.90 4.20
CA MET A 700 23.34 -49.22 2.92
C MET A 700 22.04 -49.21 2.08
N SER A 701 21.95 -48.28 1.13
CA SER A 701 20.81 -48.25 0.19
C SER A 701 20.81 -49.48 -0.73
N ASN A 702 19.62 -49.86 -1.22
CA ASN A 702 19.48 -50.94 -2.21
C ASN A 702 20.35 -50.74 -3.47
N GLN A 703 20.67 -49.49 -3.82
CA GLN A 703 21.55 -49.19 -4.94
C GLN A 703 23.02 -49.50 -4.62
N GLU A 704 23.50 -49.17 -3.43
CA GLU A 704 24.89 -49.42 -3.01
C GLU A 704 25.15 -50.90 -2.70
N MET A 705 24.20 -51.60 -2.06
CA MET A 705 24.32 -53.03 -1.76
C MET A 705 24.45 -53.89 -3.02
N ASN A 706 23.83 -53.47 -4.12
CA ASN A 706 23.88 -54.20 -5.39
C ASN A 706 25.17 -54.00 -6.20
N LYS A 707 26.03 -53.03 -5.84
CA LYS A 707 27.33 -52.84 -6.50
C LYS A 707 28.34 -53.90 -6.08
N ILE A 708 29.35 -54.12 -6.93
CA ILE A 708 30.51 -54.94 -6.61
C ILE A 708 31.58 -54.03 -6.02
N HIS A 709 32.00 -54.33 -4.79
CA HIS A 709 33.05 -53.64 -4.05
C HIS A 709 34.32 -54.50 -4.05
N PHE A 710 35.48 -53.89 -3.79
CA PHE A 710 36.78 -54.58 -3.72
C PHE A 710 37.45 -54.27 -2.38
N GLY A 711 38.11 -55.26 -1.78
CA GLY A 711 38.77 -55.10 -0.49
C GLY A 711 39.18 -56.43 0.14
N ILE A 712 39.28 -56.46 1.47
CA ILE A 712 39.60 -57.66 2.26
C ILE A 712 38.67 -57.76 3.47
N SER A 713 38.41 -58.97 3.95
CA SER A 713 37.79 -59.19 5.26
C SER A 713 38.83 -58.98 6.37
N ALA A 714 38.48 -58.23 7.41
CA ALA A 714 39.39 -58.01 8.53
C ALA A 714 39.76 -59.32 9.27
N GLN A 715 38.86 -60.29 9.31
CA GLN A 715 39.15 -61.61 9.89
C GLN A 715 40.19 -62.38 9.05
N ASN A 716 40.22 -62.22 7.73
CA ASN A 716 41.29 -62.79 6.90
C ASN A 716 42.64 -62.14 7.21
N VAL A 717 42.66 -60.84 7.54
CA VAL A 717 43.88 -60.17 7.98
C VAL A 717 44.36 -60.76 9.31
N VAL A 718 43.50 -60.82 10.33
CA VAL A 718 43.82 -61.43 11.63
C VAL A 718 44.34 -62.86 11.48
N ASN A 719 43.68 -63.68 10.66
CA ASN A 719 44.09 -65.07 10.41
C ASN A 719 45.45 -65.17 9.71
N ALA A 720 45.77 -64.25 8.78
CA ALA A 720 47.06 -64.23 8.09
C ALA A 720 48.22 -63.91 9.04
N PHE A 721 48.07 -62.94 9.95
CA PHE A 721 49.08 -62.66 10.97
C PHE A 721 49.26 -63.86 11.92
N ASN A 722 48.17 -64.40 12.45
CA ASN A 722 48.18 -65.55 13.37
C ASN A 722 48.86 -66.79 12.74
N LYS A 723 48.63 -67.05 11.45
CA LYS A 723 49.25 -68.16 10.68
C LYS A 723 50.78 -68.14 10.73
N PHE A 724 51.39 -66.96 10.84
CA PHE A 724 52.84 -66.78 10.89
C PHE A 724 53.35 -66.39 12.29
N GLY A 725 52.52 -66.55 13.33
CA GLY A 725 52.89 -66.30 14.73
C GLY A 725 52.97 -64.83 15.13
N LEU A 726 52.37 -63.93 14.35
CA LEU A 726 52.26 -62.51 14.66
C LEU A 726 50.84 -62.17 15.12
N ASN A 727 50.68 -61.17 15.99
CA ASN A 727 49.39 -60.64 16.39
C ASN A 727 49.01 -59.45 15.50
N ALA A 728 47.87 -59.51 14.80
CA ALA A 728 47.41 -58.41 13.95
C ALA A 728 47.13 -57.10 14.70
N MET A 729 46.84 -57.15 16.00
CA MET A 729 46.57 -55.96 16.82
C MET A 729 47.84 -55.18 17.21
N ASP A 730 49.03 -55.75 16.99
CA ASP A 730 50.29 -55.04 17.17
C ASP A 730 50.59 -54.09 15.98
N TYR A 731 49.79 -54.18 14.91
CA TYR A 731 49.93 -53.42 13.66
C TYR A 731 48.71 -52.51 13.45
N GLY A 732 48.93 -51.26 13.02
CA GLY A 732 47.86 -50.27 12.80
C GLY A 732 46.83 -50.61 11.70
N ILE A 733 47.07 -51.70 10.95
CA ILE A 733 46.26 -52.17 9.83
C ILE A 733 44.83 -52.56 10.26
N VAL A 734 44.69 -53.25 11.39
CA VAL A 734 43.39 -53.75 11.90
C VAL A 734 42.96 -52.91 13.08
N VAL A 735 41.72 -52.42 13.05
CA VAL A 735 41.10 -51.70 14.18
C VAL A 735 39.89 -52.50 14.66
N TYR A 736 39.81 -52.75 15.95
CA TYR A 736 38.64 -53.35 16.60
C TYR A 736 38.01 -52.33 17.56
N ASP A 737 36.73 -52.05 17.36
CA ASP A 737 35.95 -51.14 18.19
C ASP A 737 34.72 -51.87 18.75
N SER A 738 34.35 -51.53 19.99
CA SER A 738 33.10 -51.96 20.62
C SER A 738 32.41 -50.81 21.34
N TRP A 739 31.08 -50.81 21.37
CA TRP A 739 30.26 -49.79 22.02
C TRP A 739 29.10 -50.43 22.80
N GLU A 740 28.70 -49.77 23.88
CA GLU A 740 27.56 -50.17 24.72
C GLU A 740 26.21 -49.70 24.13
N ASN A 741 25.11 -50.00 24.81
CA ASN A 741 23.77 -49.57 24.37
C ASN A 741 23.63 -48.05 24.57
N ILE A 742 23.35 -47.32 23.51
CA ILE A 742 23.09 -45.87 23.55
C ILE A 742 21.57 -45.70 23.50
N PRO A 743 20.93 -45.23 24.59
CA PRO A 743 19.48 -45.05 24.63
C PRO A 743 19.02 -43.99 23.61
N PRO A 744 17.72 -43.99 23.22
CA PRO A 744 17.19 -42.94 22.36
C PRO A 744 17.25 -41.59 23.08
N GLU A 745 17.50 -40.55 22.30
CA GLU A 745 17.55 -39.17 22.77
C GLU A 745 16.26 -38.46 22.40
N LEU A 746 15.67 -37.76 23.36
CA LEU A 746 14.41 -37.02 23.21
C LEU A 746 14.66 -35.51 23.25
N ASP A 747 13.82 -34.72 22.59
CA ASP A 747 13.77 -33.26 22.77
C ASP A 747 12.98 -32.85 24.03
N ASP A 748 12.90 -31.55 24.28
CA ASP A 748 12.20 -30.97 25.44
C ASP A 748 10.67 -31.22 25.38
N GLU A 749 10.15 -31.54 24.19
CA GLU A 749 8.77 -31.92 23.90
C GLU A 749 8.51 -33.45 24.01
N GLY A 750 9.57 -34.26 24.05
CA GLY A 750 9.52 -35.73 24.20
C GLY A 750 9.57 -36.54 22.91
N GLU A 751 9.80 -35.90 21.76
CA GLU A 751 9.97 -36.56 20.46
C GLU A 751 11.41 -37.08 20.27
N ILE A 752 11.57 -38.18 19.52
CA ILE A 752 12.87 -38.84 19.35
C ILE A 752 13.76 -38.06 18.37
N ILE A 753 14.80 -37.40 18.88
CA ILE A 753 15.87 -36.78 18.09
C ILE A 753 16.79 -37.86 17.48
N THR A 754 17.24 -38.78 18.32
CA THR A 754 18.21 -39.83 17.95
C THR A 754 17.65 -41.19 18.35
N PRO A 755 17.50 -42.17 17.44
CA PRO A 755 17.01 -43.50 17.79
C PRO A 755 18.04 -44.29 18.62
N GLU A 756 17.57 -45.29 19.37
CA GLU A 756 18.43 -46.22 20.13
C GLU A 756 19.49 -46.88 19.24
N ILE A 757 20.75 -46.87 19.69
CA ILE A 757 21.84 -47.63 19.05
C ILE A 757 22.21 -48.80 19.96
N LYS A 758 21.94 -50.01 19.48
CA LYS A 758 22.23 -51.23 20.22
C LYS A 758 23.73 -51.47 20.38
N ALA A 759 24.11 -52.04 21.53
CA ALA A 759 25.48 -52.46 21.82
C ALA A 759 26.03 -53.37 20.70
N GLY A 760 27.29 -53.18 20.34
CA GLY A 760 27.87 -53.85 19.19
C GLY A 760 29.40 -53.75 19.15
N ASN A 761 29.99 -54.41 18.15
CA ASN A 761 31.40 -54.30 17.84
C ASN A 761 31.63 -54.46 16.35
N LYS A 762 32.80 -54.03 15.87
CA LYS A 762 33.21 -54.22 14.48
C LYS A 762 34.73 -54.29 14.34
N TYR A 763 35.16 -54.95 13.27
CA TYR A 763 36.54 -54.88 12.79
C TYR A 763 36.58 -53.99 11.55
N SER A 764 37.55 -53.07 11.50
CA SER A 764 37.79 -52.12 10.42
C SER A 764 39.23 -52.26 9.90
N ILE A 765 39.47 -51.83 8.66
CA ILE A 765 40.79 -51.89 8.01
C ILE A 765 41.25 -50.49 7.62
N ARG A 766 42.50 -50.15 7.99
CA ARG A 766 43.21 -48.99 7.43
C ARG A 766 43.82 -49.38 6.09
N TYR A 767 43.08 -49.13 5.01
CA TYR A 767 43.46 -49.60 3.67
C TYR A 767 44.80 -49.04 3.18
N ASP A 768 45.16 -47.80 3.53
CA ASP A 768 46.46 -47.22 3.15
C ASP A 768 47.64 -47.95 3.80
N GLU A 769 47.54 -48.29 5.09
CA GLU A 769 48.56 -49.10 5.79
C GLU A 769 48.61 -50.53 5.24
N LEU A 770 47.44 -51.16 5.02
CA LEU A 770 47.34 -52.49 4.41
C LEU A 770 48.00 -52.53 3.04
N PHE A 771 47.72 -51.56 2.17
CA PHE A 771 48.26 -51.54 0.82
C PHE A 771 49.75 -51.24 0.83
N CYS A 772 50.25 -50.33 1.67
CA CYS A 772 51.70 -50.14 1.85
C CYS A 772 52.39 -51.46 2.26
N PHE A 773 51.80 -52.20 3.20
CA PHE A 773 52.33 -53.47 3.68
C PHE A 773 52.28 -54.59 2.62
N ILE A 774 51.19 -54.68 1.84
CA ILE A 774 51.12 -55.64 0.72
C ILE A 774 52.13 -55.27 -0.37
N ILE A 775 52.22 -53.99 -0.75
CA ILE A 775 53.11 -53.48 -1.81
C ILE A 775 54.58 -53.73 -1.47
N SER A 776 55.00 -53.65 -0.20
CA SER A 776 56.37 -53.94 0.19
C SER A 776 56.83 -55.38 -0.07
N SER A 777 55.90 -56.28 -0.44
CA SER A 777 56.17 -57.69 -0.71
C SER A 777 56.12 -58.11 -2.18
N ILE A 778 55.89 -57.12 -3.07
CA ILE A 778 55.85 -57.22 -4.53
C ILE A 778 57.20 -56.81 -5.11
#